data_AF-A0A2T4IKM1-F1
#
_entry.id   AF-A0A2T4IKM1-F1
#
_cell.length_a   1.000
_cell.length_b   1.000
_cell.length_c   1.000
_cell.angle_alpha   90.00
_cell.angle_beta   90.00
_cell.angle_gamma   90.00
#
_symmetry.space_group_name_H-M   'P 1'
#
loop_
_entity.id
_entity.type
_entity.pdbx_description
1 polymer ?
#
loop_
_entity_poly.entity_id
_entity_poly.type
_entity_poly.pdbx_seq_one_letter_code
_entity_poly.pdbx_strand_id
1 'polypeptide(L)'
;MANPFLRRATEYIRDDTTFLEIVSPAPLTTFLAEHPRKADIFDLPIRIVGAPGSGKTMLAMLAEFRLVETILRDPTNDTNKQLSIALAGAGFLQDGKPGVAAVRIPMESEYRDFWELPYEDSVKTKLALWLVQARTMLALLRGLTNGDHRRLDEIRFIAREASEAHLEQIGGLTATGIRDRALEVQRAIYSIGASLLPPDIDKLPKAATEPYQPFECIQEIDIPWMGERLTVKPLAILDDVHALHPDQFEQIFTALARREIKFGRWLMMRLDALSPGAVFRSARSVATHNLQPDRDYVDIFMQGGESRDKERRRFRDMAADMADRYLPRVTAFRNRNLPPFRRLVPDEPPRLSEAKLRELAALVERDQQRFDVTPARRISIEELVAGYLAGTQSGDREPEVALAMVRVLMARYANRVSDQQVSLFEDFDPEPRTPLKANASVAEAARLHLHALSGRAFHYGFDTLCDASNENAELFLQLAGALVARMETQAIRGRALALPASAQQDVLSAKAVEIMDGWAFPFARRVRAMVDGIASDCREVSLLPHARLGAGANAVGVLEEEMAKLLLSNDELALILKYAVAHGAIEVTRDYGQGSKNWCLIELSGVVALSHGLTLHRGGFLERDVGYLREQGGLDGA
;
A
#
# COMPACT_ATOMS: atom_id res chain seq x y z
N MET A 1 -25.44 13.38 5.13
CA MET A 1 -24.03 13.85 5.17
C MET A 1 -23.17 12.60 4.96
N ALA A 2 -22.12 12.66 4.13
CA ALA A 2 -21.42 11.48 3.64
C ALA A 2 -20.46 10.86 4.68
N ASN A 3 -20.35 9.53 4.69
CA ASN A 3 -19.40 8.78 5.52
C ASN A 3 -17.94 9.19 5.17
N PRO A 4 -17.15 9.71 6.13
CA PRO A 4 -15.80 10.22 5.89
C PRO A 4 -14.79 9.14 5.48
N PHE A 5 -15.05 7.85 5.79
CA PHE A 5 -14.18 6.74 5.38
C PHE A 5 -14.22 6.48 3.86
N LEU A 6 -15.30 6.87 3.18
CA LEU A 6 -15.50 6.61 1.75
C LEU A 6 -14.99 7.75 0.85
N ARG A 7 -14.27 8.73 1.43
CA ARG A 7 -13.71 9.86 0.69
C ARG A 7 -12.24 10.04 1.05
N ARG A 8 -11.43 10.42 0.06
CA ARG A 8 -10.03 10.75 0.29
C ARG A 8 -9.92 12.07 1.03
N ALA A 9 -9.23 12.04 2.18
CA ALA A 9 -8.94 13.22 2.99
C ALA A 9 -8.35 14.38 2.17
N THR A 10 -7.40 14.05 1.29
CA THR A 10 -6.65 14.98 0.45
C THR A 10 -7.50 15.63 -0.65
N GLU A 11 -8.65 15.04 -1.01
CA GLU A 11 -9.53 15.56 -2.07
C GLU A 11 -10.67 16.41 -1.52
N TYR A 12 -11.07 16.18 -0.26
CA TYR A 12 -12.28 16.80 0.32
C TYR A 12 -12.00 17.87 1.37
N ILE A 13 -10.84 17.83 2.03
CA ILE A 13 -10.52 18.77 3.12
C ILE A 13 -9.60 19.87 2.60
N ARG A 14 -10.17 21.07 2.47
CA ARG A 14 -9.45 22.27 2.01
C ARG A 14 -8.85 23.09 3.14
N ASP A 15 -9.27 22.83 4.38
CA ASP A 15 -8.80 23.52 5.58
C ASP A 15 -7.72 22.71 6.29
N ASP A 16 -6.60 23.36 6.59
CA ASP A 16 -5.42 22.72 7.18
C ASP A 16 -5.71 22.15 8.56
N THR A 17 -6.49 22.86 9.37
CA THR A 17 -6.86 22.42 10.71
C THR A 17 -7.67 21.12 10.65
N THR A 18 -8.71 21.11 9.81
CA THR A 18 -9.56 19.93 9.62
C THR A 18 -8.78 18.75 9.04
N PHE A 19 -7.76 19.00 8.21
CA PHE A 19 -6.90 17.95 7.64
C PHE A 19 -6.02 17.34 8.74
N LEU A 20 -5.33 18.17 9.52
CA LEU A 20 -4.46 17.73 10.61
C LEU A 20 -5.20 16.90 11.67
N GLU A 21 -6.48 17.19 11.92
CA GLU A 21 -7.31 16.43 12.86
C GLU A 21 -7.52 14.95 12.48
N ILE A 22 -7.48 14.62 11.19
CA ILE A 22 -7.78 13.25 10.72
C ILE A 22 -6.57 12.48 10.22
N VAL A 23 -5.41 13.13 10.15
CA VAL A 23 -4.20 12.53 9.61
C VAL A 23 -3.44 11.77 10.69
N SER A 24 -2.99 10.57 10.34
CA SER A 24 -2.12 9.77 11.19
C SER A 24 -0.66 10.17 11.00
N PRO A 25 0.13 10.32 12.08
CA PRO A 25 1.58 10.54 12.02
C PRO A 25 2.37 9.31 11.55
N ALA A 26 1.77 8.12 11.58
CA ALA A 26 2.47 6.85 11.37
C ALA A 26 3.23 6.71 10.04
N PRO A 27 2.77 7.25 8.89
CA PRO A 27 3.51 7.17 7.63
C PRO A 27 4.87 7.87 7.66
N LEU A 28 4.98 9.02 8.33
CA LEU A 28 6.26 9.74 8.49
C LEU A 28 7.28 8.87 9.22
N THR A 29 6.83 8.22 10.29
CA THR A 29 7.69 7.31 11.07
C THR A 29 8.06 6.06 10.28
N THR A 30 7.08 5.45 9.61
CA THR A 30 7.24 4.15 8.96
C THR A 30 8.14 4.22 7.74
N PHE A 31 8.00 5.25 6.89
CA PHE A 31 8.68 5.31 5.60
C PHE A 31 9.93 6.19 5.60
N LEU A 32 10.04 7.15 6.52
CA LEU A 32 11.16 8.12 6.51
C LEU A 32 12.04 8.00 7.75
N ALA A 33 11.46 8.00 8.95
CA ALA A 33 12.23 8.10 10.19
C ALA A 33 13.19 6.93 10.42
N GLU A 34 12.81 5.74 9.97
CA GLU A 34 13.59 4.52 10.15
C GLU A 34 14.38 4.11 8.90
N HIS A 35 14.37 4.95 7.85
CA HIS A 35 15.06 4.63 6.61
C HIS A 35 16.59 4.65 6.82
N PRO A 36 17.35 3.64 6.36
CA PRO A 36 18.80 3.55 6.57
C PRO A 36 19.58 4.78 6.09
N ARG A 37 19.06 5.44 5.04
CA ARG A 37 19.66 6.62 4.41
C ARG A 37 18.99 7.94 4.79
N LYS A 38 18.43 8.04 6.00
CA LYS A 38 17.72 9.24 6.47
C LYS A 38 18.50 10.55 6.26
N ALA A 39 19.81 10.53 6.43
CA ALA A 39 20.67 11.72 6.25
C ALA A 39 20.65 12.25 4.81
N ASP A 40 20.41 11.38 3.82
CA ASP A 40 20.48 11.73 2.39
C ASP A 40 19.15 12.21 1.83
N ILE A 41 18.04 12.06 2.57
CA ILE A 41 16.65 12.28 2.10
C ILE A 41 16.40 13.72 1.63
N PHE A 42 17.17 14.69 2.13
CA PHE A 42 17.01 16.10 1.79
C PHE A 42 18.07 16.63 0.81
N ASP A 43 19.12 15.85 0.54
CA ASP A 43 20.24 16.29 -0.28
C ASP A 43 20.33 15.52 -1.62
N LEU A 44 19.88 14.26 -1.65
CA LEU A 44 19.80 13.44 -2.86
C LEU A 44 18.41 13.46 -3.50
N PRO A 45 18.30 13.17 -4.81
CA PRO A 45 17.02 12.85 -5.43
C PRO A 45 16.42 11.59 -4.78
N ILE A 46 15.17 11.70 -4.33
CA ILE A 46 14.42 10.60 -3.73
C ILE A 46 13.27 10.23 -4.64
N ARG A 47 13.10 8.95 -4.91
CA ARG A 47 11.95 8.41 -5.63
C ARG A 47 11.06 7.66 -4.66
N ILE A 48 9.86 8.19 -4.42
CA ILE A 48 8.88 7.55 -3.54
C ILE A 48 7.88 6.80 -4.43
N VAL A 49 7.94 5.48 -4.37
CA VAL A 49 7.13 4.58 -5.21
C VAL A 49 6.10 3.88 -4.34
N GLY A 50 4.84 3.86 -4.78
CA GLY A 50 3.81 3.07 -4.11
C GLY A 50 2.61 2.83 -4.99
N ALA A 51 1.83 1.78 -4.69
CA ALA A 51 0.54 1.56 -5.32
C ALA A 51 -0.42 2.76 -5.10
N PRO A 52 -1.50 2.85 -5.89
CA PRO A 52 -2.59 3.77 -5.61
C PRO A 52 -3.12 3.58 -4.19
N GLY A 53 -3.38 4.67 -3.48
CA GLY A 53 -3.90 4.61 -2.11
C GLY A 53 -2.88 4.34 -1.00
N SER A 54 -1.59 4.20 -1.32
CA SER A 54 -0.53 3.97 -0.33
C SER A 54 -0.27 5.16 0.60
N GLY A 55 -0.86 6.33 0.35
CA GLY A 55 -0.68 7.54 1.16
C GLY A 55 0.42 8.51 0.72
N LYS A 56 0.99 8.36 -0.49
CA LYS A 56 2.02 9.26 -1.07
C LYS A 56 1.66 10.74 -0.95
N THR A 57 0.49 11.11 -1.48
CA THR A 57 0.02 12.50 -1.47
C THR A 57 -0.21 13.04 -0.06
N MET A 58 -0.67 12.20 0.87
CA MET A 58 -0.85 12.61 2.27
C MET A 58 0.52 12.85 2.95
N LEU A 59 1.51 11.99 2.67
CA LEU A 59 2.90 12.21 3.10
C LEU A 59 3.48 13.52 2.53
N ALA A 60 3.26 13.79 1.24
CA ALA A 60 3.69 15.03 0.60
C ALA A 60 3.07 16.26 1.26
N MET A 61 1.76 16.23 1.52
CA MET A 61 1.05 17.34 2.16
C MET A 61 1.58 17.59 3.58
N LEU A 62 1.73 16.54 4.41
CA LEU A 62 2.28 16.67 5.77
C LEU A 62 3.68 17.29 5.82
N ALA A 63 4.49 17.04 4.79
CA ALA A 63 5.82 17.59 4.67
C ALA A 63 5.83 19.09 4.29
N GLU A 64 4.75 19.62 3.71
CA GLU A 64 4.69 21.02 3.26
C GLU A 64 4.92 21.98 4.43
N PHE A 65 5.77 22.98 4.19
CA PHE A 65 6.21 23.92 5.22
C PHE A 65 5.04 24.61 5.93
N ARG A 66 3.97 24.95 5.20
CA ARG A 66 2.78 25.59 5.78
C ARG A 66 2.11 24.72 6.85
N LEU A 67 2.05 23.40 6.66
CA LEU A 67 1.45 22.49 7.65
C LEU A 67 2.40 22.27 8.81
N VAL A 68 3.70 22.12 8.55
CA VAL A 68 4.72 22.05 9.60
C VAL A 68 4.66 23.29 10.48
N GLU A 69 4.53 24.48 9.90
CA GLU A 69 4.39 25.72 10.65
C GLU A 69 3.10 25.76 11.49
N THR A 70 1.95 25.38 10.92
CA THR A 70 0.69 25.29 11.67
C THR A 70 0.79 24.33 12.85
N ILE A 71 1.42 23.16 12.66
CA ILE A 71 1.65 22.16 13.71
C ILE A 71 2.49 22.74 14.86
N LEU A 72 3.58 23.45 14.54
CA LEU A 72 4.50 23.99 15.55
C LEU A 72 3.97 25.23 16.27
N ARG A 73 3.04 25.97 15.66
CA ARG A 73 2.42 27.16 16.25
C ARG A 73 1.29 26.84 17.22
N ASP A 74 0.67 25.67 17.12
CA ASP A 74 -0.28 25.15 18.13
C ASP A 74 0.24 23.86 18.79
N PRO A 75 1.24 23.98 19.68
CA PRO A 75 1.81 22.84 20.38
C PRO A 75 0.90 22.34 21.51
N THR A 76 -0.21 23.04 21.82
CA THR A 76 -1.12 22.63 22.90
C THR A 76 -2.02 21.47 22.49
N ASN A 77 -2.33 21.38 21.20
CA ASN A 77 -3.09 20.31 20.61
C ASN A 77 -2.31 18.99 20.59
N ASP A 78 -2.88 17.93 21.17
CA ASP A 78 -2.21 16.63 21.29
C ASP A 78 -1.91 15.96 19.95
N THR A 79 -2.75 16.19 18.93
CA THR A 79 -2.48 15.70 17.56
C THR A 79 -1.24 16.38 16.98
N ASN A 80 -1.12 17.70 17.15
CA ASN A 80 0.03 18.44 16.68
C ASN A 80 1.32 18.02 17.40
N LYS A 81 1.27 17.72 18.70
CA LYS A 81 2.42 17.17 19.44
C LYS A 81 2.91 15.86 18.81
N GLN A 82 1.99 14.94 18.52
CA GLN A 82 2.33 13.66 17.90
C GLN A 82 2.92 13.84 16.49
N LEU A 83 2.33 14.73 15.69
CA LEU A 83 2.83 15.05 14.35
C LEU A 83 4.22 15.71 14.40
N SER A 84 4.45 16.63 15.36
CA SER A 84 5.77 17.26 15.57
C SER A 84 6.84 16.23 15.91
N ILE A 85 6.55 15.27 16.79
CA ILE A 85 7.48 14.16 17.11
C ILE A 85 7.80 13.33 15.86
N ALA A 86 6.78 13.00 15.05
CA ALA A 86 6.98 12.23 13.82
C ALA A 86 7.78 13.00 12.76
N LEU A 87 7.54 14.31 12.61
CA LEU A 87 8.29 15.21 11.71
C LEU A 87 9.76 15.33 12.14
N ALA A 88 10.03 15.46 13.45
CA ALA A 88 11.39 15.41 13.99
C ALA A 88 12.04 14.05 13.72
N GLY A 89 11.30 12.97 13.96
CA GLY A 89 11.71 11.60 13.65
C GLY A 89 12.08 11.42 12.18
N ALA A 90 11.36 12.07 11.25
CA ALA A 90 11.63 12.05 9.82
C ALA A 90 12.71 13.06 9.36
N GLY A 91 13.17 13.96 10.23
CA GLY A 91 14.24 14.93 9.95
C GLY A 91 13.77 16.27 9.38
N PHE A 92 12.47 16.56 9.38
CA PHE A 92 11.94 17.87 8.98
C PHE A 92 12.17 18.97 10.03
N LEU A 93 12.43 18.57 11.28
CA LEU A 93 12.66 19.47 12.39
C LEU A 93 14.08 19.31 12.95
N GLN A 94 14.67 20.43 13.37
CA GLN A 94 15.93 20.50 14.10
C GLN A 94 15.69 21.26 15.41
N ASP A 95 16.01 20.64 16.55
CA ASP A 95 15.82 21.22 17.88
C ASP A 95 14.40 21.78 18.14
N GLY A 96 13.38 21.10 17.59
CA GLY A 96 11.97 21.51 17.70
C GLY A 96 11.54 22.65 16.77
N LYS A 97 12.42 23.08 15.87
CA LYS A 97 12.19 24.16 14.90
C LYS A 97 12.18 23.60 13.47
N PRO A 98 11.55 24.27 12.49
CA PRO A 98 11.62 23.85 11.10
C PRO A 98 13.07 23.80 10.61
N GLY A 99 13.49 22.66 10.05
CA GLY A 99 14.78 22.52 9.36
C GLY A 99 14.63 22.47 7.83
N VAL A 100 13.42 22.22 7.33
CA VAL A 100 13.13 22.03 5.91
C VAL A 100 11.92 22.86 5.49
N ALA A 101 12.04 23.56 4.37
CA ALA A 101 10.95 24.25 3.69
C ALA A 101 10.51 23.45 2.46
N ALA A 102 9.61 22.49 2.67
CA ALA A 102 9.11 21.66 1.58
C ALA A 102 7.89 22.27 0.90
N VAL A 103 7.78 22.01 -0.41
CA VAL A 103 6.62 22.37 -1.21
C VAL A 103 6.25 21.25 -2.17
N ARG A 104 4.95 20.97 -2.27
CA ARG A 104 4.40 19.99 -3.21
C ARG A 104 4.02 20.67 -4.52
N ILE A 105 4.42 20.06 -5.63
CA ILE A 105 4.02 20.42 -6.97
C ILE A 105 3.36 19.19 -7.60
N PRO A 106 2.03 19.18 -7.78
CA PRO A 106 1.38 18.11 -8.54
C PRO A 106 1.80 18.20 -10.00
N MET A 107 2.26 17.10 -10.58
CA MET A 107 2.59 16.99 -12.00
C MET A 107 1.30 16.75 -12.79
N GLU A 108 0.46 17.79 -12.89
CA GLU A 108 -0.78 17.79 -13.65
C GLU A 108 -0.55 17.60 -15.17
N SER A 109 -1.61 17.27 -15.91
CA SER A 109 -1.56 16.94 -17.35
C SER A 109 -0.86 18.02 -18.20
N GLU A 110 -0.94 19.28 -17.80
CA GLU A 110 -0.30 20.39 -18.52
C GLU A 110 1.22 20.23 -18.69
N TYR A 111 1.90 19.52 -17.78
CA TYR A 111 3.32 19.24 -17.95
C TYR A 111 3.58 18.24 -19.09
N ARG A 112 2.66 17.29 -19.29
CA ARG A 112 2.73 16.31 -20.38
C ARG A 112 2.50 16.97 -21.73
N ASP A 113 1.64 17.99 -21.81
CA ASP A 113 1.30 18.68 -23.05
C ASP A 113 2.54 19.30 -23.73
N PHE A 114 3.57 19.69 -22.96
CA PHE A 114 4.84 20.16 -23.52
C PHE A 114 5.57 19.11 -24.36
N TRP A 115 5.31 17.82 -24.14
CA TRP A 115 5.90 16.74 -24.93
C TRP A 115 5.34 16.70 -26.35
N GLU A 116 4.08 17.11 -26.52
CA GLU A 116 3.37 17.11 -27.80
C GLU A 116 3.75 18.33 -28.67
N LEU A 117 4.53 19.28 -28.14
CA LEU A 117 4.97 20.45 -28.88
C LEU A 117 5.88 20.05 -30.07
N PRO A 118 5.79 20.75 -31.21
CA PRO A 118 6.58 20.46 -32.42
C PRO A 118 8.01 21.00 -32.33
N TYR A 119 8.67 20.79 -31.18
CA TYR A 119 10.06 21.21 -30.93
C TYR A 119 10.97 20.00 -30.79
N GLU A 120 12.29 20.23 -30.73
CA GLU A 120 13.24 19.18 -30.34
C GLU A 120 13.07 18.82 -28.86
N ASP A 121 13.32 17.56 -28.50
CA ASP A 121 13.18 17.05 -27.13
C ASP A 121 13.94 17.89 -26.10
N SER A 122 15.12 18.39 -26.46
CA SER A 122 15.94 19.24 -25.59
C SER A 122 15.24 20.56 -25.21
N VAL A 123 14.45 21.14 -26.12
CA VAL A 123 13.68 22.36 -25.90
C VAL A 123 12.45 22.05 -25.04
N LYS A 124 11.72 20.97 -25.37
CA LYS A 124 10.55 20.52 -24.59
C LYS A 124 10.92 20.26 -23.13
N THR A 125 12.02 19.55 -22.91
CA THR A 125 12.54 19.25 -21.57
C THR A 125 12.94 20.51 -20.81
N LYS A 126 13.60 21.47 -21.46
CA LYS A 126 13.92 22.76 -20.81
C LYS A 126 12.67 23.53 -20.40
N LEU A 127 11.67 23.63 -21.27
CA LEU A 127 10.40 24.30 -20.97
C LEU A 127 9.72 23.66 -19.75
N ALA A 128 9.61 22.33 -19.73
CA ALA A 128 9.02 21.61 -18.60
C ALA A 128 9.84 21.83 -17.30
N LEU A 129 11.17 21.73 -17.37
CA LEU A 129 12.06 21.88 -16.20
C LEU A 129 11.99 23.30 -15.62
N TRP A 130 11.98 24.33 -16.47
CA TRP A 130 11.87 25.72 -16.05
C TRP A 130 10.51 26.02 -15.45
N LEU A 131 9.43 25.47 -16.01
CA LEU A 131 8.10 25.62 -15.45
C LEU A 131 7.98 24.98 -14.07
N VAL A 132 8.49 23.75 -13.90
CA VAL A 132 8.53 23.05 -12.61
C VAL A 132 9.27 23.90 -11.58
N GLN A 133 10.49 24.34 -11.90
CA GLN A 133 11.30 25.14 -11.00
C GLN A 133 10.64 26.48 -10.65
N ALA A 134 10.03 27.17 -11.63
CA ALA A 134 9.36 28.46 -11.40
C ALA A 134 8.15 28.28 -10.46
N ARG A 135 7.37 27.22 -10.67
CA ARG A 135 6.24 26.88 -9.81
C ARG A 135 6.67 26.48 -8.41
N THR A 136 7.78 25.74 -8.27
CA THR A 136 8.38 25.45 -6.97
C THR A 136 8.72 26.73 -6.23
N MET A 137 9.42 27.68 -6.85
CA MET A 137 9.79 28.94 -6.18
C MET A 137 8.55 29.76 -5.77
N LEU A 138 7.56 29.88 -6.65
CA LEU A 138 6.31 30.61 -6.36
C LEU A 138 5.49 29.92 -5.25
N ALA A 139 5.41 28.60 -5.26
CA ALA A 139 4.68 27.84 -4.24
C ALA A 139 5.42 27.87 -2.89
N LEU A 140 6.75 27.80 -2.89
CA LEU A 140 7.58 27.91 -1.70
C LEU A 140 7.39 29.27 -1.03
N LEU A 141 7.44 30.36 -1.80
CA LEU A 141 7.21 31.71 -1.28
C LEU A 141 5.80 31.86 -0.71
N ARG A 142 4.77 31.34 -1.39
CA ARG A 142 3.39 31.32 -0.84
C ARG A 142 3.30 30.55 0.47
N GLY A 143 3.98 29.41 0.58
CA GLY A 143 4.05 28.62 1.82
C GLY A 143 4.78 29.37 2.94
N LEU A 144 5.89 30.03 2.63
CA LEU A 144 6.67 30.83 3.59
C LEU A 144 5.94 32.09 4.05
N THR A 145 5.09 32.70 3.24
CA THR A 145 4.29 33.87 3.63
C THR A 145 2.88 33.51 4.10
N ASN A 146 2.58 32.22 4.28
CA ASN A 146 1.24 31.77 4.66
C ASN A 146 0.82 32.32 6.03
N GLY A 147 -0.46 32.68 6.17
CA GLY A 147 -1.02 33.20 7.42
C GLY A 147 -0.45 34.55 7.88
N ASP A 148 0.15 35.33 6.97
CA ASP A 148 0.77 36.64 7.23
C ASP A 148 1.84 36.64 8.33
N HIS A 149 2.43 35.47 8.60
CA HIS A 149 3.48 35.31 9.62
C HIS A 149 4.80 35.98 9.23
N ARG A 150 5.03 36.20 7.93
CA ARG A 150 6.27 36.72 7.35
C ARG A 150 6.00 37.53 6.09
N ARG A 151 6.76 38.60 5.90
CA ARG A 151 6.74 39.43 4.68
C ARG A 151 7.88 39.01 3.74
N LEU A 152 7.75 39.32 2.44
CA LEU A 152 8.74 38.94 1.44
C LEU A 152 10.11 39.60 1.68
N ASP A 153 10.15 40.84 2.16
CA ASP A 153 11.40 41.56 2.49
C ASP A 153 12.18 40.91 3.64
N GLU A 154 11.53 40.04 4.41
CA GLU A 154 12.13 39.33 5.53
C GLU A 154 12.73 37.98 5.13
N ILE A 155 12.54 37.52 3.89
CA ILE A 155 13.01 36.22 3.40
C ILE A 155 14.24 36.43 2.50
N ARG A 156 15.30 35.66 2.76
CA ARG A 156 16.52 35.68 1.92
C ARG A 156 16.90 34.27 1.50
N PHE A 157 17.36 34.14 0.27
CA PHE A 157 17.89 32.88 -0.25
C PHE A 157 19.41 32.89 -0.13
N ILE A 158 19.97 31.73 0.18
CA ILE A 158 21.42 31.54 0.32
C ILE A 158 21.89 30.75 -0.89
N ALA A 159 22.86 31.31 -1.61
CA ALA A 159 23.45 30.67 -2.78
C ALA A 159 24.41 29.55 -2.37
N ARG A 160 24.55 28.55 -3.24
CA ARG A 160 25.65 27.60 -3.18
C ARG A 160 26.97 28.31 -3.52
N GLU A 161 28.07 27.86 -2.92
CA GLU A 161 29.42 28.27 -3.32
C GLU A 161 29.62 28.05 -4.84
N ALA A 162 30.24 29.03 -5.51
CA ALA A 162 30.46 29.10 -6.97
C ALA A 162 29.24 29.35 -7.88
N SER A 163 28.06 29.70 -7.33
CA SER A 163 26.86 30.03 -8.14
C SER A 163 26.66 31.53 -8.42
N GLU A 164 27.60 32.41 -8.04
CA GLU A 164 27.47 33.87 -8.14
C GLU A 164 27.17 34.38 -9.56
N ALA A 165 27.80 33.78 -10.59
CA ALA A 165 27.60 34.14 -11.99
C ALA A 165 26.19 33.80 -12.52
N HIS A 166 25.42 32.98 -11.81
CA HIS A 166 24.10 32.51 -12.22
C HIS A 166 22.96 33.18 -11.41
N LEU A 167 23.27 34.10 -10.49
CA LEU A 167 22.27 34.71 -9.62
C LEU A 167 21.29 35.62 -10.36
N GLU A 168 21.73 36.32 -11.41
CA GLU A 168 20.85 37.16 -12.22
C GLU A 168 19.76 36.34 -12.92
N GLN A 169 20.09 35.11 -13.33
CA GLN A 169 19.17 34.22 -14.04
C GLN A 169 17.93 33.86 -13.20
N ILE A 170 18.08 33.83 -11.87
CA ILE A 170 17.02 33.46 -10.92
C ILE A 170 16.35 34.67 -10.26
N GLY A 171 16.75 35.90 -10.60
CA GLY A 171 16.23 37.13 -9.98
C GLY A 171 16.95 37.56 -8.69
N GLY A 172 18.17 37.04 -8.46
CA GLY A 172 18.98 37.32 -7.27
C GLY A 172 18.60 36.49 -6.05
N LEU A 173 18.91 37.00 -4.86
CA LEU A 173 18.74 36.30 -3.58
C LEU A 173 17.62 36.88 -2.68
N THR A 174 16.94 37.92 -3.17
CA THR A 174 15.79 38.48 -2.46
C THR A 174 14.51 37.74 -2.85
N ALA A 175 13.60 37.53 -1.90
CA ALA A 175 12.34 36.85 -2.21
C ALA A 175 11.50 37.60 -3.25
N THR A 176 11.52 38.94 -3.26
CA THR A 176 10.84 39.74 -4.29
C THR A 176 11.43 39.49 -5.67
N GLY A 177 12.76 39.54 -5.81
CA GLY A 177 13.43 39.31 -7.10
C GLY A 177 13.18 37.88 -7.63
N ILE A 178 13.29 36.87 -6.77
CA ILE A 178 12.99 35.48 -7.13
C ILE A 178 11.53 35.31 -7.54
N ARG A 179 10.58 35.88 -6.80
CA ARG A 179 9.15 35.83 -7.14
C ARG A 179 8.89 36.42 -8.52
N ASP A 180 9.44 37.61 -8.77
CA ASP A 180 9.17 38.36 -9.99
C ASP A 180 9.77 37.65 -11.21
N ARG A 181 11.01 37.12 -11.10
CA ARG A 181 11.62 36.31 -12.15
C ARG A 181 10.88 34.98 -12.36
N ALA A 182 10.50 34.28 -11.31
CA ALA A 182 9.73 33.04 -11.43
C ALA A 182 8.37 33.26 -12.10
N LEU A 183 7.70 34.36 -11.79
CA LEU A 183 6.42 34.74 -12.40
C LEU A 183 6.59 35.10 -13.88
N GLU A 184 7.66 35.81 -14.23
CA GLU A 184 8.02 36.12 -15.61
C GLU A 184 8.23 34.84 -16.44
N VAL A 185 9.07 33.92 -15.96
CA VAL A 185 9.35 32.62 -16.59
C VAL A 185 8.07 31.79 -16.72
N GLN A 186 7.29 31.67 -15.64
CA GLN A 186 6.02 30.93 -15.67
C GLN A 186 5.06 31.49 -16.72
N ARG A 187 4.87 32.80 -16.78
CA ARG A 187 3.97 33.44 -17.76
C ARG A 187 4.45 33.23 -19.18
N ALA A 188 5.76 33.34 -19.41
CA ALA A 188 6.39 33.15 -20.71
C ALA A 188 6.26 31.70 -21.21
N ILE A 189 6.39 30.71 -20.33
CA ILE A 189 6.22 29.30 -20.71
C ILE A 189 4.74 28.94 -20.87
N TYR A 190 3.88 29.47 -20.01
CA TYR A 190 2.44 29.24 -20.09
C TYR A 190 1.84 29.80 -21.40
N SER A 191 2.33 30.94 -21.90
CA SER A 191 1.85 31.49 -23.17
C SER A 191 2.20 30.61 -24.38
N ILE A 192 3.26 29.79 -24.29
CA ILE A 192 3.62 28.80 -25.32
C ILE A 192 2.63 27.63 -25.27
N GLY A 193 2.45 27.03 -24.09
CA GLY A 193 1.57 25.86 -23.91
C GLY A 193 0.09 26.16 -24.13
N ALA A 194 -0.36 27.38 -23.84
CA ALA A 194 -1.74 27.82 -24.05
C ALA A 194 -2.05 28.27 -25.49
N SER A 195 -1.04 28.35 -26.37
CA SER A 195 -1.25 28.77 -27.76
C SER A 195 -1.88 27.66 -28.58
N LEU A 196 -2.91 28.00 -29.37
CA LEU A 196 -3.57 27.08 -30.32
C LEU A 196 -2.59 26.56 -31.39
N LEU A 197 -1.60 27.38 -31.75
CA LEU A 197 -0.48 27.03 -32.61
C LEU A 197 0.81 27.43 -31.88
N PRO A 198 1.66 26.46 -31.49
CA PRO A 198 2.93 26.78 -30.86
C PRO A 198 3.77 27.71 -31.76
N PRO A 199 4.34 28.80 -31.22
CA PRO A 199 5.18 29.71 -32.00
C PRO A 199 6.44 29.03 -32.54
N ASP A 200 7.01 29.57 -33.62
CA ASP A 200 8.32 29.11 -34.11
C ASP A 200 9.42 29.30 -33.04
N ILE A 201 10.48 28.47 -33.08
CA ILE A 201 11.54 28.46 -32.06
C ILE A 201 12.21 29.83 -31.89
N ASP A 202 12.41 30.56 -32.99
CA ASP A 202 12.99 31.91 -33.02
C ASP A 202 12.06 33.00 -32.45
N LYS A 203 10.77 32.69 -32.31
CA LYS A 203 9.75 33.58 -31.75
C LYS A 203 9.38 33.25 -30.30
N LEU A 204 10.07 32.28 -29.69
CA LEU A 204 9.86 31.96 -28.28
C LEU A 204 10.22 33.17 -27.40
N PRO A 205 9.43 33.48 -26.37
CA PRO A 205 9.76 34.53 -25.43
C PRO A 205 11.14 34.30 -24.78
N LYS A 206 11.97 35.33 -24.69
CA LYS A 206 13.32 35.22 -24.10
C LYS A 206 13.30 34.60 -22.71
N ALA A 207 12.39 35.04 -21.84
CA ALA A 207 12.22 34.49 -20.48
C ALA A 207 11.83 33.00 -20.44
N ALA A 208 11.34 32.43 -21.54
CA ALA A 208 11.05 31.00 -21.69
C ALA A 208 12.18 30.23 -22.40
N THR A 209 13.28 30.88 -22.78
CA THR A 209 14.45 30.29 -23.47
C THR A 209 15.78 30.55 -22.78
N GLU A 210 15.84 31.57 -21.93
CA GLU A 210 17.00 31.89 -21.10
C GLU A 210 17.13 30.87 -19.96
N PRO A 211 18.36 30.53 -19.53
CA PRO A 211 18.58 29.65 -18.40
C PRO A 211 17.83 30.13 -17.15
N TYR A 212 17.10 29.21 -16.52
CA TYR A 212 16.44 29.41 -15.23
C TYR A 212 16.64 28.17 -14.35
N GLN A 213 17.61 28.21 -13.43
CA GLN A 213 18.04 27.04 -12.66
C GLN A 213 18.12 27.32 -11.14
N PRO A 214 17.03 27.75 -10.47
CA PRO A 214 17.04 28.01 -9.03
C PRO A 214 17.49 26.80 -8.20
N PHE A 215 17.22 25.57 -8.62
CA PHE A 215 17.65 24.38 -7.88
C PHE A 215 19.18 24.27 -7.84
N GLU A 216 19.89 24.64 -8.92
CA GLU A 216 21.36 24.60 -8.98
C GLU A 216 22.02 25.74 -8.19
N CYS A 217 21.30 26.85 -8.02
CA CYS A 217 21.84 28.05 -7.39
C CYS A 217 21.60 28.12 -5.87
N ILE A 218 20.47 27.61 -5.38
CA ILE A 218 20.02 27.83 -3.99
C ILE A 218 20.39 26.61 -3.14
N GLN A 219 21.00 26.86 -1.97
CA GLN A 219 21.26 25.83 -0.97
C GLN A 219 20.31 25.88 0.23
N GLU A 220 19.98 27.09 0.70
CA GLU A 220 19.27 27.30 1.96
C GLU A 220 18.42 28.57 1.88
N ILE A 221 17.51 28.75 2.83
CA ILE A 221 16.65 29.91 2.97
C ILE A 221 16.73 30.43 4.39
N ASP A 222 17.01 31.71 4.53
CA ASP A 222 17.02 32.43 5.79
C ASP A 222 15.67 33.12 6.01
N ILE A 223 15.00 32.77 7.11
CA ILE A 223 13.65 33.21 7.47
C ILE A 223 13.57 33.66 8.92
N PRO A 224 12.69 34.62 9.28
CA PRO A 224 12.35 34.88 10.67
C PRO A 224 11.46 33.75 11.21
N TRP A 225 11.69 33.37 12.46
CA TRP A 225 10.90 32.37 13.17
C TRP A 225 10.79 32.76 14.64
N MET A 226 9.59 33.04 15.13
CA MET A 226 9.31 33.30 16.56
C MET A 226 10.33 34.22 17.29
N GLY A 227 10.82 35.27 16.62
CA GLY A 227 11.76 36.25 17.20
C GLY A 227 13.25 35.99 16.94
N GLU A 228 13.60 34.90 16.26
CA GLU A 228 14.97 34.59 15.82
C GLU A 228 15.05 34.39 14.29
N ARG A 229 16.25 34.21 13.76
CA ARG A 229 16.45 33.83 12.35
C ARG A 229 16.83 32.36 12.27
N LEU A 230 16.22 31.66 11.32
CA LEU A 230 16.49 30.25 11.02
C LEU A 230 16.91 30.08 9.58
N THR A 231 17.80 29.13 9.37
CA THR A 231 18.19 28.64 8.05
C THR A 231 17.52 27.30 7.81
N VAL A 232 16.79 27.18 6.71
CA VAL A 232 16.05 25.97 6.33
C VAL A 232 16.47 25.48 4.96
N LYS A 233 16.52 24.16 4.78
CA LYS A 233 16.78 23.53 3.48
C LYS A 233 15.52 23.53 2.62
N PRO A 234 15.56 23.98 1.36
CA PRO A 234 14.40 23.90 0.48
C PRO A 234 14.22 22.48 -0.06
N LEU A 235 12.96 22.05 -0.22
CA LEU A 235 12.61 20.73 -0.75
C LEU A 235 11.45 20.85 -1.76
N ALA A 236 11.65 20.33 -2.97
CA ALA A 236 10.62 20.19 -3.98
C ALA A 236 10.08 18.76 -3.97
N ILE A 237 8.77 18.60 -3.76
CA ILE A 237 8.08 17.31 -3.86
C ILE A 237 7.26 17.33 -5.15
N LEU A 238 7.77 16.67 -6.20
CA LEU A 238 7.09 16.49 -7.47
C LEU A 238 6.16 15.28 -7.33
N ASP A 239 4.87 15.55 -7.17
CA ASP A 239 3.85 14.51 -6.98
C ASP A 239 3.30 14.03 -8.32
N ASP A 240 2.95 12.76 -8.43
CA ASP A 240 2.38 12.15 -9.64
C ASP A 240 3.24 12.25 -10.93
N VAL A 241 4.58 12.18 -10.83
CA VAL A 241 5.50 12.30 -12.00
C VAL A 241 5.29 11.25 -13.10
N HIS A 242 4.54 10.19 -12.82
CA HIS A 242 4.15 9.17 -13.80
C HIS A 242 3.11 9.67 -14.82
N ALA A 243 2.51 10.84 -14.60
CA ALA A 243 1.63 11.48 -15.57
C ALA A 243 2.38 12.03 -16.79
N LEU A 244 3.69 12.28 -16.65
CA LEU A 244 4.58 12.73 -17.72
C LEU A 244 4.78 11.65 -18.79
N HIS A 245 5.21 12.06 -19.98
CA HIS A 245 5.68 11.08 -20.97
C HIS A 245 6.92 10.32 -20.43
N PRO A 246 7.08 9.01 -20.67
CA PRO A 246 8.21 8.24 -20.12
C PRO A 246 9.59 8.86 -20.43
N ASP A 247 9.83 9.25 -21.68
CA ASP A 247 11.08 9.90 -22.08
C ASP A 247 11.24 11.29 -21.44
N GLN A 248 10.14 12.03 -21.27
CA GLN A 248 10.16 13.32 -20.58
C GLN A 248 10.54 13.14 -19.11
N PHE A 249 9.97 12.13 -18.44
CA PHE A 249 10.29 11.78 -17.07
C PHE A 249 11.76 11.42 -16.92
N GLU A 250 12.29 10.52 -17.76
CA GLU A 250 13.71 10.12 -17.72
C GLU A 250 14.65 11.31 -17.94
N GLN A 251 14.32 12.22 -18.88
CA GLN A 251 15.10 13.42 -19.14
C GLN A 251 15.08 14.40 -17.95
N ILE A 252 13.90 14.64 -17.35
CA ILE A 252 13.76 15.48 -16.16
C ILE A 252 14.48 14.85 -14.96
N PHE A 253 14.32 13.55 -14.75
CA PHE A 253 14.97 12.81 -13.67
C PHE A 253 16.49 12.91 -13.78
N THR A 254 17.04 12.69 -14.98
CA THR A 254 18.48 12.83 -15.26
C THR A 254 18.98 14.24 -14.96
N ALA A 255 18.22 15.28 -15.35
CA ALA A 255 18.58 16.67 -15.05
C ALA A 255 18.58 16.97 -13.54
N LEU A 256 17.62 16.41 -12.80
CA LEU A 256 17.49 16.61 -11.35
C LEU A 256 18.46 15.75 -10.53
N ALA A 257 19.01 14.68 -11.11
CA ALA A 257 19.90 13.73 -10.44
C ALA A 257 21.33 14.24 -10.14
N ARG A 258 21.67 15.46 -10.59
CA ARG A 258 22.99 16.05 -10.38
C ARG A 258 23.30 16.22 -8.89
N ARG A 259 24.42 15.67 -8.40
CA ARG A 259 24.80 15.71 -6.97
C ARG A 259 25.13 17.09 -6.42
N GLU A 260 25.44 18.02 -7.30
CA GLU A 260 25.84 19.38 -6.94
C GLU A 260 24.68 20.24 -6.44
N ILE A 261 23.44 19.95 -6.83
CA ILE A 261 22.29 20.72 -6.34
C ILE A 261 21.97 20.29 -4.90
N LYS A 262 21.82 21.29 -4.04
CA LYS A 262 21.54 21.17 -2.60
C LYS A 262 20.06 21.38 -2.26
N PHE A 263 19.27 21.79 -3.25
CA PHE A 263 17.82 21.82 -3.17
C PHE A 263 17.30 20.38 -3.14
N GLY A 264 16.57 19.98 -2.10
CA GLY A 264 16.03 18.63 -1.98
C GLY A 264 15.00 18.33 -3.06
N ARG A 265 14.97 17.10 -3.60
CA ARG A 265 14.02 16.73 -4.66
C ARG A 265 13.43 15.37 -4.39
N TRP A 266 12.12 15.32 -4.22
CA TRP A 266 11.37 14.09 -4.17
C TRP A 266 10.53 13.95 -5.44
N LEU A 267 10.55 12.77 -6.03
CA LEU A 267 9.74 12.39 -7.18
C LEU A 267 8.81 11.27 -6.72
N MET A 268 7.52 11.56 -6.59
CA MET A 268 6.53 10.56 -6.19
C MET A 268 5.85 9.96 -7.41
N MET A 269 5.89 8.63 -7.52
CA MET A 269 5.32 7.93 -8.67
C MET A 269 4.55 6.69 -8.27
N ARG A 270 3.67 6.26 -9.17
CA ARG A 270 2.93 5.02 -9.00
C ARG A 270 3.80 3.82 -9.38
N LEU A 271 3.51 2.70 -8.75
CA LEU A 271 4.18 1.43 -9.02
C LEU A 271 3.93 0.94 -10.47
N ASP A 272 2.74 1.19 -11.02
CA ASP A 272 2.35 0.83 -12.41
C ASP A 272 3.11 1.60 -13.50
N ALA A 273 3.85 2.65 -13.14
CA ALA A 273 4.70 3.39 -14.06
C ALA A 273 6.02 2.67 -14.36
N LEU A 274 6.45 1.76 -13.48
CA LEU A 274 7.74 1.08 -13.60
C LEU A 274 7.70 -0.07 -14.61
N SER A 275 8.86 -0.54 -15.08
CA SER A 275 8.93 -1.76 -15.90
C SER A 275 8.45 -3.00 -15.12
N PRO A 276 7.99 -4.08 -15.79
CA PRO A 276 7.60 -5.31 -15.10
C PRO A 276 8.66 -5.83 -14.12
N GLY A 277 9.92 -5.88 -14.56
CA GLY A 277 11.03 -6.27 -13.68
C GLY A 277 11.17 -5.37 -12.45
N ALA A 278 11.03 -4.04 -12.61
CA ALA A 278 11.16 -3.10 -11.50
C ALA A 278 9.99 -3.20 -10.50
N VAL A 279 8.76 -3.44 -10.97
CA VAL A 279 7.61 -3.74 -10.07
C VAL A 279 7.86 -5.01 -9.26
N PHE A 280 8.46 -6.02 -9.89
CA PHE A 280 8.86 -7.28 -9.25
C PHE A 280 10.19 -7.20 -8.49
N ARG A 281 10.80 -6.02 -8.38
CA ARG A 281 12.10 -5.78 -7.70
C ARG A 281 13.24 -6.66 -8.19
N SER A 282 13.26 -6.98 -9.48
CA SER A 282 14.39 -7.69 -10.06
C SER A 282 15.64 -6.81 -9.96
N ALA A 283 16.69 -7.31 -9.30
CA ALA A 283 17.93 -6.55 -9.02
C ALA A 283 18.60 -5.94 -10.27
N ARG A 284 18.29 -6.46 -11.47
CA ARG A 284 18.81 -5.97 -12.75
C ARG A 284 18.01 -4.84 -13.40
N SER A 285 16.77 -4.58 -12.99
CA SER A 285 15.83 -3.69 -13.71
C SER A 285 15.48 -2.39 -12.99
N VAL A 286 16.05 -2.15 -11.81
CA VAL A 286 15.89 -0.88 -11.07
C VAL A 286 16.86 0.19 -11.58
N ALA A 287 17.90 -0.19 -12.33
CA ALA A 287 18.83 0.74 -12.96
C ALA A 287 18.14 1.48 -14.13
N THR A 288 18.07 2.79 -14.03
CA THR A 288 17.81 3.68 -15.18
C THR A 288 19.07 3.78 -16.03
N HIS A 289 18.95 4.11 -17.32
CA HIS A 289 20.12 4.25 -18.18
C HIS A 289 21.10 5.28 -17.57
N ASN A 290 22.26 4.81 -17.11
CA ASN A 290 23.39 5.58 -16.54
C ASN A 290 23.25 6.10 -15.08
N LEU A 291 22.16 5.84 -14.36
CA LEU A 291 22.04 6.18 -12.93
C LEU A 291 21.92 4.91 -12.08
N GLN A 292 22.70 4.84 -11.00
CA GLN A 292 22.69 3.71 -10.08
C GLN A 292 21.87 4.03 -8.83
N PRO A 293 20.92 3.16 -8.44
CA PRO A 293 20.28 3.21 -7.13
C PRO A 293 21.34 3.21 -6.03
N ASP A 294 21.05 3.92 -4.94
CA ASP A 294 21.93 4.16 -3.80
C ASP A 294 23.24 4.92 -4.07
N ARG A 295 23.59 5.13 -5.34
CA ARG A 295 24.70 5.99 -5.71
C ARG A 295 24.22 7.35 -6.15
N ASP A 296 23.22 7.40 -7.03
CA ASP A 296 22.79 8.62 -7.70
C ASP A 296 21.41 9.10 -7.22
N TYR A 297 20.61 8.20 -6.66
CA TYR A 297 19.31 8.48 -6.05
C TYR A 297 18.93 7.41 -5.01
N VAL A 298 17.91 7.67 -4.21
CA VAL A 298 17.36 6.73 -3.22
C VAL A 298 15.92 6.39 -3.58
N ASP A 299 15.59 5.10 -3.65
CA ASP A 299 14.21 4.63 -3.80
C ASP A 299 13.60 4.34 -2.43
N ILE A 300 12.40 4.86 -2.18
CA ILE A 300 11.57 4.53 -1.02
C ILE A 300 10.29 3.86 -1.53
N PHE A 301 10.19 2.55 -1.32
CA PHE A 301 8.98 1.81 -1.64
C PHE A 301 8.02 1.82 -0.45
N MET A 302 6.79 2.28 -0.65
CA MET A 302 5.78 2.33 0.41
C MET A 302 5.15 0.98 0.76
N GLN A 303 5.56 -0.09 0.09
CA GLN A 303 5.05 -1.46 0.24
C GLN A 303 6.23 -2.44 0.13
N GLY A 304 6.12 -3.66 0.65
CA GLY A 304 6.98 -4.81 0.30
C GLY A 304 8.44 -4.79 0.79
N GLY A 305 8.75 -4.27 1.97
CA GLY A 305 10.11 -4.26 2.54
C GLY A 305 10.55 -5.60 3.17
N GLU A 306 11.74 -5.58 3.77
CA GLU A 306 12.50 -6.80 4.15
C GLU A 306 11.89 -7.60 5.31
N SER A 307 11.03 -7.01 6.15
CA SER A 307 10.42 -7.68 7.31
C SER A 307 8.89 -7.53 7.34
N ARG A 308 8.21 -8.44 6.62
CA ARG A 308 6.73 -8.47 6.47
C ARG A 308 5.99 -8.45 7.81
N ASP A 309 6.49 -9.14 8.85
CA ASP A 309 5.85 -9.15 10.18
C ASP A 309 5.95 -7.83 10.94
N LYS A 310 7.00 -7.05 10.66
CA LYS A 310 7.18 -5.72 11.23
C LYS A 310 6.22 -4.74 10.55
N GLU A 311 6.07 -4.86 9.23
CA GLU A 311 5.15 -4.06 8.42
C GLU A 311 3.69 -4.29 8.83
N ARG A 312 3.25 -5.55 8.96
CA ARG A 312 1.89 -5.90 9.41
C ARG A 312 1.54 -5.28 10.75
N ARG A 313 2.43 -5.39 11.74
CA ARG A 313 2.20 -4.82 13.08
C ARG A 313 2.05 -3.30 13.03
N ARG A 314 2.96 -2.63 12.30
CA ARG A 314 2.90 -1.17 12.11
C ARG A 314 1.63 -0.73 11.41
N PHE A 315 1.23 -1.46 10.37
CA PHE A 315 0.02 -1.17 9.63
C PHE A 315 -1.22 -1.29 10.52
N ARG A 316 -1.32 -2.33 11.37
CA ARG A 316 -2.43 -2.49 12.31
C ARG A 316 -2.55 -1.34 13.32
N ASP A 317 -1.41 -0.81 13.77
CA ASP A 317 -1.40 0.35 14.68
C ASP A 317 -1.83 1.62 13.94
N MET A 318 -1.29 1.85 12.74
CA MET A 318 -1.69 2.97 11.88
C MET A 318 -3.17 2.92 11.52
N ALA A 319 -3.67 1.75 11.10
CA ALA A 319 -5.07 1.55 10.71
C ALA A 319 -6.03 1.79 11.89
N ALA A 320 -5.62 1.42 13.11
CA ALA A 320 -6.41 1.66 14.31
C ALA A 320 -6.51 3.17 14.61
N ASP A 321 -5.38 3.87 14.62
CA ASP A 321 -5.32 5.33 14.81
C ASP A 321 -6.12 6.07 13.74
N MET A 322 -6.00 5.67 12.47
CA MET A 322 -6.80 6.22 11.37
C MET A 322 -8.29 6.02 11.61
N ALA A 323 -8.75 4.80 11.91
CA ALA A 323 -10.16 4.54 12.12
C ALA A 323 -10.72 5.34 13.31
N ASP A 324 -9.97 5.45 14.41
CA ASP A 324 -10.37 6.20 15.60
C ASP A 324 -10.44 7.71 15.37
N ARG A 325 -9.63 8.27 14.47
CA ARG A 325 -9.72 9.69 14.06
C ARG A 325 -10.93 9.97 13.15
N TYR A 326 -11.27 9.04 12.28
CA TYR A 326 -12.37 9.20 11.32
C TYR A 326 -13.73 8.97 11.96
N LEU A 327 -13.83 8.05 12.93
CA LEU A 327 -15.09 7.61 13.51
C LEU A 327 -15.93 8.75 14.14
N PRO A 328 -15.36 9.70 14.93
CA PRO A 328 -16.12 10.83 15.50
C PRO A 328 -16.71 11.78 14.45
N ARG A 329 -16.19 11.76 13.22
CA ARG A 329 -16.65 12.64 12.13
C ARG A 329 -17.94 12.13 11.46
N VAL A 330 -18.29 10.87 11.69
CA VAL A 330 -19.55 10.27 11.25
C VAL A 330 -20.72 10.96 11.95
N THR A 331 -21.59 11.62 11.18
CA THR A 331 -22.69 12.44 11.73
C THR A 331 -23.63 11.64 12.64
N ALA A 332 -23.91 10.38 12.30
CA ALA A 332 -24.77 9.50 13.09
C ALA A 332 -24.20 9.17 14.48
N PHE A 333 -22.91 9.43 14.71
CA PHE A 333 -22.22 9.07 15.94
C PHE A 333 -21.81 10.27 16.81
N ARG A 334 -21.99 11.52 16.35
CA ARG A 334 -21.48 12.74 17.02
C ARG A 334 -21.86 12.93 18.49
N ASN A 335 -22.97 12.34 18.93
CA ASN A 335 -23.47 12.44 20.31
C ASN A 335 -23.34 11.12 21.09
N ARG A 336 -22.54 10.17 20.60
CA ARG A 336 -22.30 8.88 21.26
C ARG A 336 -20.88 8.87 21.82
N ASN A 337 -20.73 8.35 23.04
CA ASN A 337 -19.42 8.00 23.56
C ASN A 337 -18.95 6.71 22.87
N LEU A 338 -18.22 6.85 21.77
CA LEU A 338 -17.81 5.72 20.94
C LEU A 338 -16.62 5.00 21.58
N PRO A 339 -16.67 3.67 21.71
CA PRO A 339 -15.46 2.92 22.02
C PRO A 339 -14.48 2.96 20.83
N PRO A 340 -13.20 2.61 21.03
CA PRO A 340 -12.25 2.44 19.94
C PRO A 340 -12.79 1.51 18.86
N PHE A 341 -12.45 1.78 17.60
CA PHE A 341 -12.97 1.08 16.43
C PHE A 341 -12.79 -0.44 16.52
N ARG A 342 -11.68 -0.91 17.08
CA ARG A 342 -11.42 -2.35 17.32
C ARG A 342 -12.55 -3.04 18.11
N ARG A 343 -13.21 -2.33 19.04
CA ARG A 343 -14.34 -2.87 19.82
C ARG A 343 -15.67 -2.89 19.06
N LEU A 344 -15.77 -2.15 17.96
CA LEU A 344 -16.94 -2.15 17.07
C LEU A 344 -16.87 -3.29 16.03
N VAL A 345 -15.68 -3.86 15.83
CA VAL A 345 -15.43 -5.04 14.99
C VAL A 345 -14.85 -6.18 15.84
N PRO A 346 -15.63 -6.74 16.77
CA PRO A 346 -15.15 -7.79 17.68
C PRO A 346 -14.67 -9.02 16.91
N ASP A 347 -13.71 -9.71 17.51
CA ASP A 347 -13.12 -11.00 17.09
C ASP A 347 -13.79 -12.21 17.78
N GLU A 348 -14.98 -12.01 18.35
CA GLU A 348 -15.74 -13.08 19.00
C GLU A 348 -16.14 -14.16 17.98
N PRO A 349 -15.79 -15.44 18.21
CA PRO A 349 -16.12 -16.51 17.29
C PRO A 349 -17.63 -16.68 17.06
N PRO A 350 -18.08 -16.85 15.81
CA PRO A 350 -19.47 -17.16 15.53
C PRO A 350 -19.83 -18.57 16.04
N ARG A 351 -21.09 -18.77 16.45
CA ARG A 351 -21.61 -20.08 16.85
C ARG A 351 -22.58 -20.64 15.85
N LEU A 352 -22.47 -21.93 15.56
CA LEU A 352 -23.52 -22.66 14.84
C LEU A 352 -24.75 -22.86 15.72
N SER A 353 -25.93 -22.86 15.10
CA SER A 353 -27.17 -23.31 15.76
C SER A 353 -27.07 -24.79 16.15
N GLU A 354 -27.76 -25.21 17.21
CA GLU A 354 -27.80 -26.61 17.66
C GLU A 354 -28.23 -27.60 16.56
N ALA A 355 -29.10 -27.19 15.63
CA ALA A 355 -29.49 -28.01 14.49
C ALA A 355 -28.29 -28.30 13.56
N LYS A 356 -27.61 -27.23 13.09
CA LYS A 356 -26.38 -27.34 12.28
C LYS A 356 -25.25 -28.09 12.99
N LEU A 357 -25.12 -27.94 14.31
CA LEU A 357 -24.12 -28.68 15.08
C LEU A 357 -24.40 -30.19 15.09
N ARG A 358 -25.67 -30.59 15.23
CA ARG A 358 -26.09 -32.00 15.11
C ARG A 358 -25.85 -32.55 13.71
N GLU A 359 -26.12 -31.77 12.67
CA GLU A 359 -25.82 -32.15 11.28
C GLU A 359 -24.33 -32.35 11.05
N LEU A 360 -23.49 -31.47 11.61
CA LEU A 360 -22.04 -31.59 11.56
C LEU A 360 -21.56 -32.85 12.30
N ALA A 361 -22.09 -33.14 13.49
CA ALA A 361 -21.76 -34.36 14.22
C ALA A 361 -22.12 -35.62 13.41
N ALA A 362 -23.31 -35.67 12.81
CA ALA A 362 -23.70 -36.77 11.93
C ALA A 362 -22.81 -36.89 10.67
N LEU A 363 -22.25 -35.78 10.19
CA LEU A 363 -21.26 -35.80 9.11
C LEU A 363 -19.92 -36.38 9.58
N VAL A 364 -19.47 -36.09 10.81
CA VAL A 364 -18.26 -36.69 11.41
C VAL A 364 -18.41 -38.20 11.48
N GLU A 365 -19.56 -38.72 11.92
CA GLU A 365 -19.84 -40.16 11.97
C GLU A 365 -19.74 -40.81 10.58
N ARG A 366 -20.32 -40.16 9.55
CA ARG A 366 -20.25 -40.65 8.17
C ARG A 366 -18.82 -40.62 7.63
N ASP A 367 -18.07 -39.57 7.93
CA ASP A 367 -16.68 -39.45 7.51
C ASP A 367 -15.79 -40.49 8.20
N GLN A 368 -16.06 -40.85 9.47
CA GLN A 368 -15.36 -41.94 10.14
C GLN A 368 -15.52 -43.26 9.37
N GLN A 369 -16.74 -43.60 8.97
CA GLN A 369 -17.03 -44.81 8.18
C GLN A 369 -16.38 -44.72 6.79
N ARG A 370 -16.49 -43.56 6.13
CA ARG A 370 -15.92 -43.33 4.80
C ARG A 370 -14.39 -43.48 4.77
N PHE A 371 -13.72 -43.05 5.83
CA PHE A 371 -12.26 -43.09 5.95
C PHE A 371 -11.73 -44.35 6.63
N ASP A 372 -12.62 -45.30 6.96
CA ASP A 372 -12.29 -46.56 7.65
C ASP A 372 -11.48 -46.34 8.93
N VAL A 373 -11.88 -45.35 9.73
CA VAL A 373 -11.20 -45.00 10.98
C VAL A 373 -11.81 -45.79 12.15
N THR A 374 -10.97 -46.58 12.83
CA THR A 374 -11.39 -47.37 13.99
C THR A 374 -11.90 -46.46 15.13
N PRO A 375 -12.79 -46.96 16.01
CA PRO A 375 -13.24 -46.19 17.19
C PRO A 375 -12.08 -45.79 18.11
N ALA A 376 -11.08 -46.66 18.30
CA ALA A 376 -9.91 -46.37 19.10
C ALA A 376 -9.06 -45.22 18.50
N ARG A 377 -8.83 -45.26 17.17
CA ARG A 377 -8.12 -44.19 16.47
C ARG A 377 -8.87 -42.87 16.56
N ARG A 378 -10.20 -42.87 16.41
CA ARG A 378 -11.02 -41.66 16.58
C ARG A 378 -10.85 -41.04 17.97
N ILE A 379 -10.90 -41.83 19.04
CA ILE A 379 -10.69 -41.34 20.41
C ILE A 379 -9.32 -40.66 20.53
N SER A 380 -8.26 -41.30 20.00
CA SER A 380 -6.91 -40.69 20.02
C SER A 380 -6.83 -39.35 19.27
N ILE A 381 -7.56 -39.21 18.15
CA ILE A 381 -7.65 -37.97 17.39
C ILE A 381 -8.40 -36.89 18.18
N GLU A 382 -9.52 -37.26 18.82
CA GLU A 382 -10.29 -36.37 19.68
C GLU A 382 -9.46 -35.86 20.87
N GLU A 383 -8.67 -36.73 21.50
CA GLU A 383 -7.73 -36.36 22.57
C GLU A 383 -6.65 -35.37 22.09
N LEU A 384 -6.09 -35.57 20.90
CA LEU A 384 -5.13 -34.62 20.31
C LEU A 384 -5.76 -33.24 20.09
N VAL A 385 -7.00 -33.19 19.59
CA VAL A 385 -7.73 -31.93 19.37
C VAL A 385 -8.07 -31.27 20.71
N ALA A 386 -8.58 -32.03 21.67
CA ALA A 386 -8.90 -31.53 23.01
C ALA A 386 -7.66 -30.96 23.71
N GLY A 387 -6.52 -31.66 23.63
CA GLY A 387 -5.25 -31.21 24.17
C GLY A 387 -4.77 -29.89 23.54
N TYR A 388 -4.88 -29.75 22.22
CA TYR A 388 -4.57 -28.49 21.53
C TYR A 388 -5.48 -27.34 21.95
N LEU A 389 -6.80 -27.57 22.01
CA LEU A 389 -7.79 -26.54 22.38
C LEU A 389 -7.68 -26.12 23.85
N ALA A 390 -7.32 -27.04 24.75
CA ALA A 390 -7.07 -26.75 26.16
C ALA A 390 -5.79 -25.94 26.37
N GLY A 391 -4.72 -26.23 25.61
CA GLY A 391 -3.43 -25.53 25.71
C GLY A 391 -3.38 -24.17 25.01
N THR A 392 -4.29 -23.91 24.07
CA THR A 392 -4.29 -22.67 23.28
C THR A 392 -4.98 -21.54 24.03
N GLN A 393 -4.24 -20.50 24.44
CA GLN A 393 -4.82 -19.36 25.16
C GLN A 393 -5.65 -18.41 24.29
N SER A 394 -5.36 -18.31 23.00
CA SER A 394 -6.06 -17.45 22.03
C SER A 394 -6.60 -18.25 20.85
N GLY A 395 -7.90 -18.14 20.57
CA GLY A 395 -8.49 -18.76 19.37
C GLY A 395 -9.92 -19.24 19.56
N ASP A 396 -10.53 -19.58 18.44
CA ASP A 396 -11.87 -20.15 18.34
C ASP A 396 -11.90 -21.58 18.90
N ARG A 397 -12.51 -21.74 20.08
CA ARG A 397 -12.65 -23.03 20.79
C ARG A 397 -14.07 -23.57 20.72
N GLU A 398 -14.88 -23.06 19.80
CA GLU A 398 -16.27 -23.46 19.70
C GLU A 398 -16.37 -24.95 19.28
N PRO A 399 -17.39 -25.70 19.77
CA PRO A 399 -17.49 -27.15 19.57
C PRO A 399 -17.45 -27.57 18.09
N GLU A 400 -18.02 -26.76 17.20
CA GLU A 400 -17.97 -27.03 15.76
C GLU A 400 -16.56 -27.06 15.18
N VAL A 401 -15.64 -26.24 15.72
CA VAL A 401 -14.23 -26.22 15.28
C VAL A 401 -13.55 -27.51 15.69
N ALA A 402 -13.79 -27.99 16.92
CA ALA A 402 -13.27 -29.27 17.38
C ALA A 402 -13.72 -30.41 16.46
N LEU A 403 -15.02 -30.49 16.14
CA LEU A 403 -15.56 -31.51 15.24
C LEU A 403 -14.95 -31.42 13.83
N ALA A 404 -14.79 -30.22 13.29
CA ALA A 404 -14.15 -30.05 11.98
C ALA A 404 -12.65 -30.39 11.99
N MET A 405 -11.92 -30.09 13.08
CA MET A 405 -10.52 -30.51 13.24
C MET A 405 -10.39 -32.03 13.26
N VAL A 406 -11.30 -32.74 13.96
CA VAL A 406 -11.34 -34.20 13.98
C VAL A 406 -11.52 -34.75 12.56
N ARG A 407 -12.46 -34.19 11.77
CA ARG A 407 -12.66 -34.59 10.37
C ARG A 407 -11.40 -34.44 9.52
N VAL A 408 -10.70 -33.31 9.65
CA VAL A 408 -9.43 -33.08 8.94
C VAL A 408 -8.37 -34.11 9.33
N LEU A 409 -8.23 -34.41 10.63
CA LEU A 409 -7.25 -35.38 11.11
C LEU A 409 -7.59 -36.83 10.72
N MET A 410 -8.87 -37.21 10.69
CA MET A 410 -9.31 -38.51 10.17
C MET A 410 -8.97 -38.67 8.69
N ALA A 411 -9.23 -37.63 7.87
CA ALA A 411 -8.86 -37.66 6.46
C ALA A 411 -7.34 -37.70 6.25
N ARG A 412 -6.56 -36.99 7.08
CA ARG A 412 -5.08 -37.06 7.06
C ARG A 412 -4.55 -38.43 7.44
N TYR A 413 -5.18 -39.07 8.43
CA TYR A 413 -4.85 -40.43 8.81
C TYR A 413 -5.04 -41.38 7.64
N ALA A 414 -6.26 -41.43 7.08
CA ALA A 414 -6.58 -42.30 5.95
C ALA A 414 -5.65 -42.10 4.75
N ASN A 415 -5.29 -40.85 4.45
CA ASN A 415 -4.34 -40.55 3.37
C ASN A 415 -2.91 -41.04 3.66
N ARG A 416 -2.47 -41.09 4.92
CA ARG A 416 -1.11 -41.52 5.29
C ARG A 416 -0.95 -43.04 5.37
N VAL A 417 -2.05 -43.75 5.55
CA VAL A 417 -2.07 -45.22 5.69
C VAL A 417 -2.54 -45.92 4.42
N SER A 418 -2.97 -45.17 3.39
CA SER A 418 -3.49 -45.74 2.13
C SER A 418 -2.52 -46.66 1.40
N ASP A 419 -1.21 -46.42 1.55
CA ASP A 419 -0.15 -47.20 0.91
C ASP A 419 0.39 -48.34 1.79
N GLN A 420 -0.17 -48.52 2.99
CA GLN A 420 0.20 -49.61 3.90
C GLN A 420 -0.69 -50.83 3.59
N GLN A 421 -0.07 -52.00 3.36
CA GLN A 421 -0.79 -53.21 2.97
C GLN A 421 -1.79 -53.65 4.04
N VAL A 422 -3.05 -53.83 3.65
CA VAL A 422 -4.14 -54.32 4.51
C VAL A 422 -3.86 -55.77 4.93
N SER A 423 -3.79 -56.02 6.24
CA SER A 423 -3.73 -57.38 6.79
C SER A 423 -5.09 -58.06 6.64
N LEU A 424 -5.12 -59.29 6.11
CA LEU A 424 -6.37 -60.04 5.86
C LEU A 424 -7.01 -60.65 7.13
N PHE A 425 -6.38 -60.53 8.30
CA PHE A 425 -6.76 -61.30 9.50
C PHE A 425 -6.81 -60.49 10.82
N GLU A 426 -6.62 -59.16 10.80
CA GLU A 426 -6.66 -58.30 11.99
C GLU A 426 -7.41 -56.98 11.73
N ASP A 427 -7.92 -56.33 12.79
CA ASP A 427 -8.41 -54.95 12.74
C ASP A 427 -7.26 -54.05 12.25
N PHE A 428 -7.35 -53.61 10.99
CA PHE A 428 -6.27 -52.90 10.31
C PHE A 428 -6.22 -51.42 10.75
N ASP A 429 -5.46 -51.14 11.82
CA ASP A 429 -5.21 -49.79 12.36
C ASP A 429 -3.71 -49.46 12.40
N PRO A 430 -3.06 -49.29 11.24
CA PRO A 430 -1.62 -49.09 11.20
C PRO A 430 -1.23 -47.68 11.66
N GLU A 431 -0.07 -47.58 12.32
CA GLU A 431 0.48 -46.28 12.69
C GLU A 431 0.94 -45.50 11.44
N PRO A 432 0.55 -44.22 11.29
CA PRO A 432 0.95 -43.42 10.14
C PRO A 432 2.45 -43.11 10.21
N ARG A 433 3.13 -43.19 9.05
CA ARG A 433 4.58 -42.89 8.92
C ARG A 433 4.98 -41.53 9.52
N THR A 434 4.09 -40.56 9.45
CA THR A 434 4.22 -39.27 10.13
C THR A 434 3.10 -39.14 11.16
N PRO A 435 3.41 -38.86 12.43
CA PRO A 435 2.39 -38.70 13.46
C PRO A 435 1.37 -37.59 13.13
N LEU A 436 0.12 -37.82 13.51
CA LEU A 436 -0.91 -36.78 13.47
C LEU A 436 -0.59 -35.70 14.51
N LYS A 437 -0.86 -34.45 14.17
CA LYS A 437 -0.68 -33.31 15.07
C LYS A 437 -1.83 -32.34 14.88
N ALA A 438 -2.50 -32.00 15.98
CA ALA A 438 -3.39 -30.85 16.04
C ALA A 438 -2.55 -29.59 16.27
N ASN A 439 -2.76 -28.55 15.45
CA ASN A 439 -2.06 -27.29 15.53
C ASN A 439 -2.89 -26.16 14.91
N ALA A 440 -2.37 -24.92 14.93
CA ALA A 440 -3.04 -23.75 14.37
C ALA A 440 -3.44 -23.91 12.90
N SER A 441 -2.61 -24.55 12.08
CA SER A 441 -2.93 -24.78 10.66
C SER A 441 -4.14 -25.70 10.46
N VAL A 442 -4.32 -26.69 11.33
CA VAL A 442 -5.49 -27.59 11.31
C VAL A 442 -6.74 -26.87 11.79
N ALA A 443 -6.60 -26.01 12.81
CA ALA A 443 -7.71 -25.20 13.30
C ALA A 443 -8.21 -24.21 12.23
N GLU A 444 -7.30 -23.58 11.49
CA GLU A 444 -7.67 -22.70 10.37
C GLU A 444 -8.32 -23.47 9.21
N ALA A 445 -7.76 -24.65 8.84
CA ALA A 445 -8.37 -25.53 7.86
C ALA A 445 -9.82 -25.87 8.23
N ALA A 446 -10.04 -26.22 9.50
CA ALA A 446 -11.34 -26.55 10.05
C ALA A 446 -12.32 -25.38 9.93
N ARG A 447 -11.89 -24.14 10.24
CA ARG A 447 -12.72 -22.94 10.07
C ARG A 447 -13.09 -22.68 8.61
N LEU A 448 -12.13 -22.82 7.69
CA LEU A 448 -12.38 -22.70 6.25
C LEU A 448 -13.40 -23.75 5.75
N HIS A 449 -13.27 -25.00 6.21
CA HIS A 449 -14.22 -26.07 5.90
C HIS A 449 -15.61 -25.77 6.46
N LEU A 450 -15.69 -25.28 7.70
CA LEU A 450 -16.96 -24.87 8.31
C LEU A 450 -17.62 -23.72 7.55
N HIS A 451 -16.83 -22.76 7.07
CA HIS A 451 -17.31 -21.67 6.23
C HIS A 451 -17.98 -22.22 4.96
N ALA A 452 -17.26 -23.07 4.22
CA ALA A 452 -17.77 -23.67 2.99
C ALA A 452 -19.01 -24.55 3.22
N LEU A 453 -19.08 -25.28 4.33
CA LEU A 453 -20.15 -26.24 4.61
C LEU A 453 -21.43 -25.59 5.16
N SER A 454 -21.28 -24.54 5.98
CA SER A 454 -22.40 -24.04 6.81
C SER A 454 -22.65 -22.55 6.68
N GLY A 455 -21.79 -21.83 5.95
CA GLY A 455 -21.77 -20.37 5.90
C GLY A 455 -21.30 -19.71 7.20
N ARG A 456 -20.61 -20.45 8.07
CA ARG A 456 -20.03 -19.89 9.31
C ARG A 456 -19.04 -18.77 8.94
N ALA A 457 -19.13 -17.62 9.60
CA ALA A 457 -18.23 -16.50 9.30
C ALA A 457 -16.76 -16.91 9.48
N PHE A 458 -15.91 -16.49 8.54
CA PHE A 458 -14.49 -16.84 8.48
C PHE A 458 -13.61 -15.60 8.54
N HIS A 459 -14.06 -14.53 7.89
CA HIS A 459 -13.43 -13.21 7.86
C HIS A 459 -14.18 -12.26 8.80
N TYR A 460 -13.61 -12.04 9.98
CA TYR A 460 -14.12 -11.09 10.97
C TYR A 460 -13.01 -10.64 11.91
N GLY A 461 -13.25 -9.55 12.62
CA GLY A 461 -12.30 -8.93 13.54
C GLY A 461 -11.40 -7.91 12.86
N PHE A 462 -10.81 -7.06 13.70
CA PHE A 462 -9.94 -5.97 13.25
C PHE A 462 -8.67 -6.44 12.52
N ASP A 463 -8.05 -7.52 13.01
CA ASP A 463 -6.81 -8.03 12.42
C ASP A 463 -7.06 -8.58 11.01
N THR A 464 -8.17 -9.29 10.80
CA THR A 464 -8.63 -9.74 9.48
C THR A 464 -8.89 -8.56 8.55
N LEU A 465 -9.53 -7.50 9.03
CA LEU A 465 -9.75 -6.28 8.24
C LEU A 465 -8.41 -5.65 7.80
N CYS A 466 -7.42 -5.61 8.69
CA CYS A 466 -6.09 -5.10 8.35
C CYS A 466 -5.36 -6.00 7.34
N ASP A 467 -5.36 -7.31 7.58
CA ASP A 467 -4.73 -8.29 6.68
C ASP A 467 -5.39 -8.29 5.29
N ALA A 468 -6.71 -8.11 5.24
CA ALA A 468 -7.46 -7.99 3.98
C ALA A 468 -7.13 -6.71 3.19
N SER A 469 -6.49 -5.73 3.83
CA SER A 469 -6.13 -4.45 3.23
C SER A 469 -4.72 -4.42 2.65
N ASN A 470 -3.91 -5.49 2.79
CA ASN A 470 -2.55 -5.60 2.22
C ASN A 470 -1.68 -4.37 2.45
N GLU A 471 -1.68 -3.87 3.69
CA GLU A 471 -0.96 -2.67 4.11
C GLU A 471 -1.30 -1.39 3.32
N ASN A 472 -2.46 -1.36 2.64
CA ASN A 472 -2.95 -0.21 1.88
C ASN A 472 -3.99 0.57 2.68
N ALA A 473 -3.65 1.81 3.01
CA ALA A 473 -4.46 2.69 3.84
C ALA A 473 -5.81 3.07 3.19
N GLU A 474 -5.84 3.30 1.87
CA GLU A 474 -7.09 3.60 1.15
C GLU A 474 -8.00 2.36 1.14
N LEU A 475 -7.45 1.18 0.86
CA LEU A 475 -8.22 -0.05 0.86
C LEU A 475 -8.81 -0.35 2.25
N PHE A 476 -8.02 -0.15 3.31
CA PHE A 476 -8.49 -0.25 4.68
C PHE A 476 -9.66 0.71 4.93
N LEU A 477 -9.54 1.98 4.55
CA LEU A 477 -10.62 2.95 4.72
C LEU A 477 -11.87 2.57 3.91
N GLN A 478 -11.74 2.00 2.71
CA GLN A 478 -12.88 1.54 1.93
C GLN A 478 -13.61 0.36 2.61
N LEU A 479 -12.87 -0.65 3.09
CA LEU A 479 -13.44 -1.81 3.79
C LEU A 479 -14.04 -1.40 5.15
N ALA A 480 -13.31 -0.62 5.95
CA ALA A 480 -13.78 -0.07 7.21
C ALA A 480 -14.99 0.84 7.00
N GLY A 481 -15.00 1.64 5.93
CA GLY A 481 -16.12 2.51 5.56
C GLY A 481 -17.40 1.75 5.26
N ALA A 482 -17.31 0.58 4.61
CA ALA A 482 -18.46 -0.30 4.41
C ALA A 482 -19.02 -0.84 5.74
N LEU A 483 -18.14 -1.24 6.66
CA LEU A 483 -18.53 -1.65 8.02
C LEU A 483 -19.19 -0.48 8.78
N VAL A 484 -18.60 0.72 8.73
CA VAL A 484 -19.15 1.93 9.35
C VAL A 484 -20.52 2.28 8.78
N ALA A 485 -20.74 2.18 7.47
CA ALA A 485 -22.07 2.41 6.87
C ALA A 485 -23.12 1.42 7.42
N ARG A 486 -22.72 0.16 7.67
CA ARG A 486 -23.59 -0.81 8.34
C ARG A 486 -23.86 -0.43 9.80
N MET A 487 -22.85 0.05 10.53
CA MET A 487 -22.99 0.55 11.91
C MET A 487 -23.89 1.78 11.98
N GLU A 488 -23.79 2.73 11.04
CA GLU A 488 -24.69 3.88 10.93
C GLU A 488 -26.14 3.43 10.80
N THR A 489 -26.39 2.44 9.94
CA THR A 489 -27.72 1.85 9.76
C THR A 489 -28.24 1.23 11.07
N GLN A 490 -27.39 0.54 11.83
CA GLN A 490 -27.75 -0.01 13.14
C GLN A 490 -28.00 1.09 14.17
N ALA A 491 -27.21 2.16 14.15
CA ALA A 491 -27.33 3.30 15.03
C ALA A 491 -28.69 3.99 14.88
N ILE A 492 -29.10 4.24 13.63
CA ILE A 492 -30.41 4.83 13.28
C ILE A 492 -31.55 3.93 13.76
N ARG A 493 -31.36 2.61 13.70
CA ARG A 493 -32.34 1.61 14.18
C ARG A 493 -32.29 1.36 15.69
N GLY A 494 -31.48 2.11 16.44
CA GLY A 494 -31.35 1.95 17.90
C GLY A 494 -30.73 0.61 18.33
N ARG A 495 -29.98 -0.06 17.46
CA ARG A 495 -29.29 -1.34 17.78
C ARG A 495 -27.86 -1.09 18.26
N ALA A 496 -27.26 -2.11 18.87
CA ALA A 496 -25.84 -2.11 19.21
C ALA A 496 -24.99 -1.83 17.96
N LEU A 497 -23.92 -1.03 18.13
CA LEU A 497 -23.02 -0.64 17.04
C LEU A 497 -22.02 -1.73 16.67
N ALA A 498 -21.65 -2.57 17.63
CA ALA A 498 -20.69 -3.65 17.39
C ALA A 498 -21.27 -4.65 16.39
N LEU A 499 -20.53 -4.92 15.32
CA LEU A 499 -20.98 -5.84 14.28
C LEU A 499 -20.63 -7.28 14.65
N PRO A 500 -21.59 -8.21 14.71
CA PRO A 500 -21.27 -9.64 14.90
C PRO A 500 -20.50 -10.18 13.69
N ALA A 501 -19.75 -11.28 13.89
CA ALA A 501 -18.87 -11.88 12.88
C ALA A 501 -19.57 -12.13 11.52
N SER A 502 -20.82 -12.61 11.52
CA SER A 502 -21.58 -12.82 10.27
C SER A 502 -21.85 -11.51 9.51
N ALA A 503 -22.22 -10.45 10.22
CA ALA A 503 -22.43 -9.15 9.59
C ALA A 503 -21.11 -8.55 9.05
N GLN A 504 -19.98 -8.78 9.74
CA GLN A 504 -18.67 -8.37 9.25
C GLN A 504 -18.30 -9.12 7.97
N GLN A 505 -18.40 -10.46 7.96
CA GLN A 505 -18.15 -11.29 6.78
C GLN A 505 -18.97 -10.83 5.58
N ASP A 506 -20.29 -10.67 5.75
CA ASP A 506 -21.20 -10.32 4.65
C ASP A 506 -20.81 -8.97 4.03
N VAL A 507 -20.54 -7.96 4.87
CA VAL A 507 -20.14 -6.63 4.42
C VAL A 507 -18.78 -6.66 3.73
N LEU A 508 -17.80 -7.35 4.32
CA LEU A 508 -16.44 -7.43 3.77
C LEU A 508 -16.42 -8.18 2.44
N SER A 509 -17.13 -9.30 2.33
CA SER A 509 -17.19 -10.10 1.10
C SER A 509 -17.88 -9.32 -0.01
N ALA A 510 -19.02 -8.67 0.29
CA ALA A 510 -19.74 -7.84 -0.67
C ALA A 510 -18.90 -6.64 -1.12
N LYS A 511 -18.22 -5.96 -0.18
CA LYS A 511 -17.35 -4.83 -0.52
C LYS A 511 -16.14 -5.26 -1.34
N ALA A 512 -15.57 -6.43 -1.07
CA ALA A 512 -14.47 -6.96 -1.84
C ALA A 512 -14.87 -7.23 -3.31
N VAL A 513 -16.03 -7.83 -3.54
CA VAL A 513 -16.59 -8.01 -4.88
C VAL A 513 -16.82 -6.66 -5.57
N GLU A 514 -17.43 -5.69 -4.87
CA GLU A 514 -17.64 -4.34 -5.40
C GLU A 514 -16.32 -3.66 -5.84
N ILE A 515 -15.26 -3.80 -5.05
CA ILE A 515 -13.93 -3.26 -5.36
C ILE A 515 -13.37 -3.92 -6.63
N MET A 516 -13.45 -5.25 -6.73
CA MET A 516 -12.94 -5.98 -7.89
C MET A 516 -13.75 -5.70 -9.16
N ASP A 517 -15.06 -5.52 -9.04
CA ASP A 517 -15.94 -5.15 -10.16
C ASP A 517 -15.70 -3.70 -10.62
N GLY A 518 -15.25 -2.84 -9.70
CA GLY A 518 -14.85 -1.46 -9.96
C GLY A 518 -13.43 -1.27 -10.52
N TRP A 519 -12.67 -2.35 -10.75
CA TRP A 519 -11.32 -2.26 -11.28
C TRP A 519 -11.28 -1.61 -12.67
N ALA A 520 -10.65 -0.44 -12.74
CA ALA A 520 -10.51 0.36 -13.95
C ALA A 520 -9.03 0.72 -14.19
N PHE A 521 -8.28 -0.23 -14.74
CA PHE A 521 -6.87 -0.07 -15.11
C PHE A 521 -6.51 -0.96 -16.32
N PRO A 522 -5.35 -0.74 -16.98
CA PRO A 522 -4.95 -1.56 -18.12
C PRO A 522 -4.95 -3.06 -17.78
N PHE A 523 -5.49 -3.87 -18.70
CA PHE A 523 -5.65 -5.32 -18.52
C PHE A 523 -6.54 -5.77 -17.34
N ALA A 524 -7.32 -4.90 -16.69
CA ALA A 524 -8.14 -5.25 -15.51
C ALA A 524 -9.02 -6.49 -15.71
N ARG A 525 -9.62 -6.68 -16.90
CA ARG A 525 -10.42 -7.89 -17.20
C ARG A 525 -9.58 -9.18 -17.21
N ARG A 526 -8.36 -9.12 -17.75
CA ARG A 526 -7.45 -10.28 -17.79
C ARG A 526 -6.87 -10.55 -16.40
N VAL A 527 -6.52 -9.50 -15.66
CA VAL A 527 -6.14 -9.63 -14.25
C VAL A 527 -7.28 -10.27 -13.45
N ARG A 528 -8.52 -9.83 -13.64
CA ARG A 528 -9.70 -10.43 -12.99
C ARG A 528 -9.85 -11.92 -13.31
N ALA A 529 -9.81 -12.29 -14.59
CA ALA A 529 -9.88 -13.69 -15.01
C ALA A 529 -8.76 -14.53 -14.35
N MET A 530 -7.52 -14.01 -14.36
CA MET A 530 -6.37 -14.68 -13.79
C MET A 530 -6.51 -14.92 -12.29
N VAL A 531 -6.89 -13.90 -11.52
CA VAL A 531 -7.04 -14.04 -10.07
C VAL A 531 -8.24 -14.90 -9.69
N ASP A 532 -9.33 -14.87 -10.47
CA ASP A 532 -10.50 -15.73 -10.24
C ASP A 532 -10.16 -17.21 -10.50
N GLY A 533 -9.37 -17.49 -11.56
CA GLY A 533 -8.87 -18.82 -11.86
C GLY A 533 -7.94 -19.37 -10.77
N ILE A 534 -6.95 -18.59 -10.36
CA ILE A 534 -6.06 -18.94 -9.24
C ILE A 534 -6.86 -19.16 -7.95
N ALA A 535 -7.85 -18.30 -7.68
CA ALA A 535 -8.66 -18.38 -6.47
C ALA A 535 -9.51 -19.65 -6.45
N SER A 536 -10.09 -20.04 -7.60
CA SER A 536 -10.85 -21.27 -7.76
C SER A 536 -9.99 -22.50 -7.43
N ASP A 537 -8.81 -22.61 -8.03
CA ASP A 537 -7.86 -23.70 -7.78
C ASP A 537 -7.44 -23.75 -6.30
N CYS A 538 -7.10 -22.59 -5.73
CA CYS A 538 -6.72 -22.47 -4.33
C CYS A 538 -7.86 -22.95 -3.41
N ARG A 539 -9.10 -22.58 -3.71
CA ARG A 539 -10.29 -22.98 -2.96
C ARG A 539 -10.50 -24.48 -3.03
N GLU A 540 -10.46 -25.05 -4.23
CA GLU A 540 -10.63 -26.49 -4.44
C GLU A 540 -9.62 -27.30 -3.63
N VAL A 541 -8.33 -26.95 -3.73
CA VAL A 541 -7.26 -27.66 -3.01
C VAL A 541 -7.37 -27.47 -1.50
N SER A 542 -7.77 -26.29 -1.03
CA SER A 542 -7.92 -26.01 0.41
C SER A 542 -9.07 -26.78 1.05
N LEU A 543 -10.12 -27.08 0.27
CA LEU A 543 -11.29 -27.82 0.73
C LEU A 543 -11.13 -29.35 0.62
N LEU A 544 -9.97 -29.83 0.17
CA LEU A 544 -9.67 -31.26 0.23
C LEU A 544 -9.77 -31.75 1.70
N PRO A 545 -10.38 -32.92 1.97
CA PRO A 545 -10.67 -33.38 3.32
C PRO A 545 -9.45 -33.43 4.25
N HIS A 546 -8.28 -33.81 3.72
CA HIS A 546 -7.04 -33.94 4.48
C HIS A 546 -6.28 -32.61 4.64
N ALA A 547 -6.78 -31.50 4.05
CA ALA A 547 -6.21 -30.16 4.12
C ALA A 547 -4.68 -30.15 4.00
N ARG A 548 -4.13 -30.64 2.88
CA ARG A 548 -2.67 -30.80 2.70
C ARG A 548 -1.89 -29.49 2.88
N LEU A 549 -2.50 -28.35 2.58
CA LEU A 549 -1.89 -27.01 2.73
C LEU A 549 -2.19 -26.36 4.08
N GLY A 550 -2.64 -27.13 5.07
CA GLY A 550 -2.93 -26.59 6.40
C GLY A 550 -4.03 -25.53 6.35
N ALA A 551 -3.69 -24.28 6.66
CA ALA A 551 -4.61 -23.15 6.73
C ALA A 551 -5.31 -22.78 5.41
N GLY A 552 -4.93 -23.44 4.31
CA GLY A 552 -5.42 -23.19 2.96
C GLY A 552 -4.35 -22.55 2.07
N ALA A 553 -4.66 -22.44 0.79
CA ALA A 553 -3.87 -21.70 -0.19
C ALA A 553 -4.59 -20.41 -0.59
N ASN A 554 -3.77 -19.40 -0.87
CA ASN A 554 -4.16 -18.17 -1.53
C ASN A 554 -3.08 -17.74 -2.53
N ALA A 555 -2.20 -18.65 -2.95
CA ALA A 555 -1.04 -18.32 -3.75
C ALA A 555 -0.67 -19.44 -4.74
N VAL A 556 0.05 -19.07 -5.78
CA VAL A 556 0.74 -20.00 -6.69
C VAL A 556 2.24 -19.72 -6.69
N GLY A 557 3.04 -20.76 -6.81
CA GLY A 557 4.49 -20.66 -6.96
C GLY A 557 4.89 -21.01 -8.38
N VAL A 558 5.59 -20.10 -9.04
CA VAL A 558 6.24 -20.33 -10.35
C VAL A 558 7.75 -20.36 -10.14
N LEU A 559 8.48 -21.18 -10.89
CA LEU A 559 9.93 -21.25 -10.75
C LEU A 559 10.57 -19.87 -11.00
N GLU A 560 11.49 -19.48 -10.12
CA GLU A 560 12.16 -18.18 -10.16
C GLU A 560 12.86 -17.93 -11.50
N GLU A 561 13.48 -18.97 -12.08
CA GLU A 561 14.15 -18.91 -13.38
C GLU A 561 13.17 -18.61 -14.53
N GLU A 562 11.98 -19.23 -14.53
CA GLU A 562 10.96 -18.99 -15.54
C GLU A 562 10.42 -17.56 -15.44
N MET A 563 10.13 -17.11 -14.21
CA MET A 563 9.64 -15.76 -13.99
C MET A 563 10.70 -14.71 -14.34
N ALA A 564 11.99 -14.95 -14.05
CA ALA A 564 13.07 -14.04 -14.44
C ALA A 564 13.15 -13.88 -15.97
N LYS A 565 12.99 -14.97 -16.74
CA LYS A 565 12.94 -14.92 -18.21
C LYS A 565 11.72 -14.13 -18.70
N LEU A 566 10.56 -14.35 -18.10
CA LEU A 566 9.33 -13.62 -18.44
C LEU A 566 9.48 -12.11 -18.22
N LEU A 567 10.02 -11.68 -17.08
CA LEU A 567 10.14 -10.25 -16.73
C LEU A 567 11.16 -9.48 -17.56
N LEU A 568 12.11 -10.18 -18.21
CA LEU A 568 13.07 -9.59 -19.16
C LEU A 568 12.53 -9.52 -20.59
N SER A 569 11.39 -10.14 -20.85
CA SER A 569 10.74 -10.14 -22.16
C SER A 569 9.73 -9.00 -22.28
N ASN A 570 9.38 -8.62 -23.52
CA ASN A 570 8.27 -7.70 -23.80
C ASN A 570 6.92 -8.44 -23.87
N ASP A 571 6.77 -9.53 -23.13
CA ASP A 571 5.58 -10.38 -23.17
C ASP A 571 4.38 -9.69 -22.51
N GLU A 572 3.19 -9.87 -23.11
CA GLU A 572 1.94 -9.32 -22.60
C GLU A 572 1.63 -9.83 -21.18
N LEU A 573 1.97 -11.09 -20.85
CA LEU A 573 1.78 -11.63 -19.50
C LEU A 573 2.60 -10.86 -18.45
N ALA A 574 3.82 -10.43 -18.79
CA ALA A 574 4.63 -9.61 -17.88
C ALA A 574 3.95 -8.26 -17.58
N LEU A 575 3.27 -7.67 -18.56
CA LEU A 575 2.46 -6.46 -18.38
C LEU A 575 1.20 -6.74 -17.52
N ILE A 576 0.48 -7.84 -17.77
CA ILE A 576 -0.68 -8.22 -16.96
C ILE A 576 -0.28 -8.38 -15.49
N LEU A 577 0.80 -9.12 -15.23
CA LEU A 577 1.35 -9.33 -13.89
C LEU A 577 1.81 -8.01 -13.24
N LYS A 578 2.48 -7.14 -13.99
CA LYS A 578 2.87 -5.79 -13.54
C LYS A 578 1.66 -5.01 -13.03
N TYR A 579 0.59 -4.91 -13.83
CA TYR A 579 -0.61 -4.17 -13.42
C TYR A 579 -1.33 -4.87 -12.26
N ALA A 580 -1.34 -6.19 -12.21
CA ALA A 580 -1.92 -6.94 -11.10
C ALA A 580 -1.22 -6.62 -9.76
N VAL A 581 0.12 -6.57 -9.73
CA VAL A 581 0.89 -6.15 -8.54
C VAL A 581 0.64 -4.67 -8.23
N ALA A 582 0.77 -3.80 -9.23
CA ALA A 582 0.72 -2.36 -9.02
C ALA A 582 -0.64 -1.84 -8.52
N HIS A 583 -1.72 -2.55 -8.85
CA HIS A 583 -3.07 -2.24 -8.39
C HIS A 583 -3.54 -3.10 -7.22
N GLY A 584 -2.66 -3.91 -6.63
CA GLY A 584 -2.96 -4.68 -5.42
C GLY A 584 -3.97 -5.82 -5.65
N ALA A 585 -4.01 -6.40 -6.85
CA ALA A 585 -4.72 -7.67 -7.10
C ALA A 585 -3.90 -8.88 -6.61
N ILE A 586 -2.57 -8.77 -6.65
CA ILE A 586 -1.63 -9.78 -6.15
C ILE A 586 -0.46 -9.13 -5.40
N GLU A 587 0.16 -9.91 -4.52
CA GLU A 587 1.49 -9.64 -3.93
C GLU A 587 2.50 -10.67 -4.46
N VAL A 588 3.77 -10.27 -4.55
CA VAL A 588 4.82 -11.16 -5.06
C VAL A 588 5.98 -11.27 -4.08
N THR A 589 6.42 -12.50 -3.83
CA THR A 589 7.65 -12.81 -3.10
C THR A 589 8.60 -13.57 -4.02
N ARG A 590 9.75 -12.95 -4.34
CA ARG A 590 10.81 -13.55 -5.18
C ARG A 590 11.75 -14.42 -4.35
N ASP A 591 12.50 -15.28 -5.04
CA ASP A 591 13.59 -16.06 -4.46
C ASP A 591 13.18 -16.88 -3.22
N TYR A 592 11.92 -17.32 -3.16
CA TYR A 592 11.40 -18.09 -2.05
C TYR A 592 11.90 -19.53 -2.11
N GLY A 593 12.82 -19.88 -1.21
CA GLY A 593 13.43 -21.21 -1.16
C GLY A 593 12.52 -22.26 -0.50
N GLN A 594 12.07 -23.26 -1.27
CA GLN A 594 11.37 -24.43 -0.74
C GLN A 594 11.63 -25.67 -1.59
N GLY A 595 11.92 -26.80 -0.91
CA GLY A 595 12.01 -28.10 -1.58
C GLY A 595 13.10 -28.15 -2.64
N SER A 596 14.31 -27.66 -2.32
CA SER A 596 15.47 -27.53 -3.23
C SER A 596 15.27 -26.63 -4.46
N LYS A 597 14.14 -25.92 -4.55
CA LYS A 597 13.80 -24.99 -5.64
C LYS A 597 13.62 -23.58 -5.08
N ASN A 598 13.81 -22.59 -5.95
CA ASN A 598 13.45 -21.20 -5.67
C ASN A 598 12.20 -20.84 -6.48
N TRP A 599 11.26 -20.21 -5.80
CA TRP A 599 9.95 -19.87 -6.34
C TRP A 599 9.74 -18.36 -6.32
N CYS A 600 9.09 -17.86 -7.36
CA CYS A 600 8.37 -16.60 -7.32
C CYS A 600 6.93 -16.90 -6.90
N LEU A 601 6.59 -16.57 -5.65
CA LEU A 601 5.25 -16.70 -5.12
C LEU A 601 4.39 -15.54 -5.61
N ILE A 602 3.22 -15.86 -6.17
CA ILE A 602 2.17 -14.92 -6.53
C ILE A 602 1.01 -15.18 -5.56
N GLU A 603 0.90 -14.31 -4.55
CA GLU A 603 -0.13 -14.35 -3.52
C GLU A 603 -1.32 -13.49 -3.97
N LEU A 604 -2.54 -14.01 -3.86
CA LEU A 604 -3.75 -13.24 -4.07
C LEU A 604 -3.91 -12.19 -2.97
N SER A 605 -4.34 -10.98 -3.35
CA SER A 605 -4.58 -9.94 -2.35
C SER A 605 -5.77 -10.29 -1.44
N GLY A 606 -5.83 -9.61 -0.30
CA GLY A 606 -6.87 -9.78 0.71
C GLY A 606 -8.27 -9.54 0.17
N VAL A 607 -8.45 -8.58 -0.75
CA VAL A 607 -9.72 -8.36 -1.46
C VAL A 607 -10.12 -9.58 -2.27
N VAL A 608 -9.19 -10.14 -3.04
CA VAL A 608 -9.46 -11.35 -3.82
C VAL A 608 -9.80 -12.51 -2.88
N ALA A 609 -9.03 -12.69 -1.81
CA ALA A 609 -9.28 -13.75 -0.83
C ALA A 609 -10.64 -13.61 -0.13
N LEU A 610 -11.03 -12.39 0.27
CA LEU A 610 -12.35 -12.10 0.85
C LEU A 610 -13.48 -12.46 -0.12
N SER A 611 -13.36 -12.07 -1.39
CA SER A 611 -14.40 -12.31 -2.40
C SER A 611 -14.64 -13.79 -2.69
N HIS A 612 -13.59 -14.62 -2.59
CA HIS A 612 -13.62 -16.05 -2.89
C HIS A 612 -13.73 -16.95 -1.64
N GLY A 613 -13.75 -16.35 -0.44
CA GLY A 613 -13.80 -17.11 0.81
C GLY A 613 -12.51 -17.87 1.13
N LEU A 614 -11.36 -17.37 0.67
CA LEU A 614 -10.04 -17.97 0.88
C LEU A 614 -9.38 -17.49 2.16
N THR A 615 -8.36 -18.21 2.61
CA THR A 615 -7.56 -17.81 3.78
C THR A 615 -6.76 -16.52 3.52
N LEU A 616 -6.65 -15.68 4.55
CA LEU A 616 -5.72 -14.54 4.60
C LEU A 616 -4.35 -14.95 5.19
N HIS A 617 -4.23 -16.18 5.70
CA HIS A 617 -2.95 -16.72 6.16
C HIS A 617 -2.04 -16.98 4.97
N ARG A 618 -0.78 -16.57 5.08
CA ARG A 618 0.24 -16.76 4.04
C ARG A 618 0.97 -18.10 4.24
N GLY A 619 1.50 -18.67 3.17
CA GLY A 619 2.43 -19.82 3.21
C GLY A 619 1.95 -21.09 2.50
N GLY A 620 0.65 -21.22 2.21
CA GLY A 620 0.14 -22.29 1.35
C GLY A 620 0.10 -21.83 -0.12
N PHE A 621 0.82 -22.52 -1.01
CA PHE A 621 0.75 -22.26 -2.45
C PHE A 621 0.62 -23.53 -3.29
N LEU A 622 0.15 -23.34 -4.52
CA LEU A 622 0.09 -24.38 -5.55
C LEU A 622 1.28 -24.24 -6.50
N GLU A 623 1.98 -25.34 -6.75
CA GLU A 623 3.04 -25.36 -7.78
C GLU A 623 2.40 -25.24 -9.17
N ARG A 624 2.83 -24.23 -9.93
CA ARG A 624 2.37 -23.89 -11.28
C ARG A 624 3.55 -23.42 -12.12
N ASP A 625 3.33 -23.26 -13.42
CA ASP A 625 4.31 -22.72 -14.37
C ASP A 625 3.80 -21.44 -15.04
N VAL A 626 4.63 -20.84 -15.88
CA VAL A 626 4.23 -19.65 -16.67
C VAL A 626 3.10 -19.98 -17.66
N GLY A 627 3.01 -21.21 -18.16
CA GLY A 627 1.95 -21.64 -19.08
C GLY A 627 0.57 -21.55 -18.44
N TYR A 628 0.43 -22.04 -17.22
CA TYR A 628 -0.76 -21.89 -16.41
C TYR A 628 -1.18 -20.42 -16.24
N LEU A 629 -0.23 -19.51 -15.98
CA LEU A 629 -0.55 -18.08 -15.86
C LEU A 629 -1.05 -17.48 -17.18
N ARG A 630 -0.59 -17.99 -18.33
CA ARG A 630 -1.12 -17.57 -19.65
C ARG A 630 -2.56 -18.03 -19.83
N GLU A 631 -2.85 -19.29 -19.53
CA GLU A 631 -4.19 -19.86 -19.60
C GLU A 631 -5.17 -19.03 -18.76
N GLN A 632 -4.83 -18.83 -17.48
CA GLN A 632 -5.68 -18.05 -16.57
C GLN A 632 -5.78 -16.57 -16.98
N GLY A 633 -4.72 -16.02 -17.60
CA GLY A 633 -4.70 -14.67 -18.16
C GLY A 633 -5.45 -14.50 -19.48
N GLY A 634 -6.02 -15.58 -20.05
CA GLY A 634 -6.73 -15.57 -21.33
C GLY A 634 -5.80 -15.31 -22.52
N LEU A 635 -4.57 -15.83 -22.46
CA LEU A 635 -3.54 -15.70 -23.48
C LEU A 635 -3.39 -16.94 -24.37
N ASP A 636 -4.19 -17.99 -24.15
CA ASP A 636 -4.16 -19.20 -24.96
C ASP A 636 -4.81 -18.96 -26.32
N GLY A 637 -3.99 -19.01 -27.38
CA GLY A 637 -4.40 -18.81 -28.78
C GLY A 637 -3.58 -17.80 -29.59
N ALA A 638 -2.48 -17.27 -29.05
CA ALA A 638 -1.51 -16.43 -29.77
C ALA A 638 -0.24 -17.18 -30.16
#